data_AF-A0A351EZ89-F1
#
_entry.id   AF-A0A351EZ89-F1
#
_cell.length_a   1.000
_cell.length_b   1.000
_cell.length_c   1.000
_cell.angle_alpha   90.00
_cell.angle_beta   90.00
_cell.angle_gamma   90.00
#
_symmetry.space_group_name_H-M   'P 1'
#
loop_
_entity.id
_entity.type
_entity.pdbx_description
1 polymer ?
#
loop_
_entity_poly.entity_id
_entity_poly.type
_entity_poly.pdbx_seq_one_letter_code
_entity_poly.pdbx_strand_id
1 'polypeptide(L)'
;MKRIAYLFLLVLSVFSLHGQNFWRPVSNAEVIRTRSLTLETIPVAFKSYTLDVSAMKAYLEQAPLEFAQSEIIFPLLIPMPDGTMEEFRVFYSPVMESGLAERYPMIRSYKGVSMSDKNHNIRFDLGPFGFHAAISAGESIYIDPATEGDDINHFVYYTRDFIEDMSKFNLSCGLTTEDILHEDLHDHDHAENPGNTDQTLESRSVADDNIVTLRTYRLALACTGEWGKSKGNSIESALAVMVTAVNRLNQIYENDFAIRLLLVNENDQLINLDAENDPYPIANIGYELLNINTMVINNKIGSNKYDVGHVFTRSCTDVGGVAYLSAACSGNKGGGVTCHYTDNLTYVVTQVWAHETGHQFSAQHTFNNCNGNESPGNAYEPGGGNTIMSYCGLCGSNNVSSTCVPNFHSTTVEQVLSFIQTGGGSTCGTEIITDNSLPVAELNYTNGFSIPISTPFILEGHGFDPDGDVLTYSWEQFNLGPQSTVGSPTDNSPSFATLEPASVPYRVFPALSKIINNQYNNSEVLPTYSRDLNFRFIVRDNATGGGGVDWKNLSFKATAEAGPFKISYPQAFTTFTIGQEVELLWDVANTDRAPVNCAYVNIWLSDDAGYNYPYLLAYRVPNNGSKKVFMPNVKTNLGRIKIEAYNNIFFTISDNYVRLNEPATPTVTMDLEPIFEKVCIPATVNVNIETTSFNGFDQPLHFAVASGLPENAVAVFSPVTILPGEPTTLQLILDKNVLLKETITLEIIAFSENGDTIRRYIDLDVTSIDFSDYETVFPVSGAKGMSQLIQFEWIKPAFADKFNFYLSTNPSFPAGSTIVASNIINHYYKPNETLQKSTVYYWKVEGINDCGTFPASEIQTFSTEVFSCNTYSSVDVPLDIRSLQTTTATINVPLESSIADVNILNIRGEHGRFYDLEASLAGPDGTKVSLFKSKCFAQNAVTFKLGFDDESPNKFACPPPQGSTFYPEGKMADFKGKSGAGQWKLEIYDKASPWGGVLREFVMEICANIVIGNPYLVVNEPYLVAIGIPWELSSNQLKAQDDDSAIEDITYTLLDLPAHADLLLRGNKLITGSTFLESDLRNGDLQLMSFGEHGTEDSFSFVITDGKGGWLDKTIYNFTHDRYVQTENVLTDKQVRLFPNPTSDVFNVIILNEGPYHLELFDMNHRRILLENITGYTENKIYVNHLAPGMYLLRVSDSKSSAYHKLVKE
;
A
#
# COMPACT_ATOMS: atom_id res chain seq x y z
N MET A 1 -45.88 -17.13 -40.37
CA MET A 1 -45.41 -18.33 -39.63
C MET A 1 -43.92 -18.66 -39.81
N LYS A 2 -43.04 -17.72 -40.18
CA LYS A 2 -41.57 -17.94 -40.25
C LYS A 2 -40.73 -17.02 -39.35
N ARG A 3 -41.35 -16.08 -38.63
CA ARG A 3 -40.68 -15.16 -37.69
C ARG A 3 -40.82 -15.54 -36.20
N ILE A 4 -41.69 -16.51 -35.86
CA ILE A 4 -41.88 -16.98 -34.48
C ILE A 4 -40.97 -18.18 -34.16
N ALA A 5 -40.49 -18.91 -35.17
CA ALA A 5 -39.56 -20.04 -34.98
C ALA A 5 -38.12 -19.61 -34.66
N TYR A 6 -37.69 -18.40 -35.09
CA TYR A 6 -36.34 -17.89 -34.78
C TYR A 6 -36.24 -17.26 -33.38
N LEU A 7 -37.37 -16.80 -32.80
CA LEU A 7 -37.38 -16.26 -31.44
C LEU A 7 -37.41 -17.38 -30.38
N PHE A 8 -37.91 -18.57 -30.71
CA PHE A 8 -37.91 -19.73 -29.81
C PHE A 8 -36.58 -20.51 -29.83
N LEU A 9 -35.73 -20.32 -30.84
CA LEU A 9 -34.39 -20.91 -30.93
C LEU A 9 -33.29 -20.01 -30.35
N LEU A 10 -33.56 -18.72 -30.12
CA LEU A 10 -32.60 -17.80 -29.47
C LEU A 10 -32.77 -17.69 -27.95
N VAL A 11 -33.80 -18.34 -27.38
CA VAL A 11 -34.06 -18.39 -25.91
C VAL A 11 -33.60 -19.72 -25.29
N LEU A 12 -33.01 -20.62 -26.08
CA LEU A 12 -32.44 -21.90 -25.63
C LEU A 12 -30.90 -21.93 -25.57
N SER A 13 -30.25 -20.77 -25.69
CA SER A 13 -28.79 -20.62 -25.56
C SER A 13 -28.39 -19.61 -24.50
N VAL A 14 -29.20 -19.47 -23.44
CA VAL A 14 -28.65 -19.11 -22.13
C VAL A 14 -28.34 -20.45 -21.47
N PHE A 15 -27.20 -21.04 -21.84
CA PHE A 15 -26.61 -22.06 -20.97
C PHE A 15 -26.27 -21.31 -19.69
N SER A 16 -27.11 -21.49 -18.69
CA SER A 16 -26.71 -21.20 -17.32
C SER A 16 -25.45 -22.03 -17.09
N LEU A 17 -24.28 -21.37 -17.04
CA LEU A 17 -23.01 -21.96 -16.64
C LEU A 17 -23.18 -22.41 -15.18
N HIS A 18 -23.68 -23.62 -14.97
CA HIS A 18 -23.65 -24.30 -13.68
C HIS A 18 -22.55 -25.34 -13.76
N GLY A 19 -21.72 -25.40 -12.73
CA GLY A 19 -20.63 -26.34 -12.62
C GLY A 19 -21.10 -27.78 -12.72
N GLN A 20 -20.26 -28.63 -13.30
CA GLN A 20 -20.57 -30.05 -13.37
C GLN A 20 -20.45 -30.67 -11.97
N ASN A 21 -21.52 -31.32 -11.52
CA ASN A 21 -21.55 -32.04 -10.25
C ASN A 21 -21.43 -33.55 -10.49
N PHE A 22 -20.38 -34.16 -9.96
CA PHE A 22 -20.15 -35.61 -9.99
C PHE A 22 -20.30 -36.26 -8.61
N TRP A 23 -20.61 -35.47 -7.58
CA TRP A 23 -20.68 -35.90 -6.20
C TRP A 23 -22.12 -36.18 -5.78
N ARG A 24 -22.30 -37.21 -4.95
CA ARG A 24 -23.59 -37.49 -4.28
C ARG A 24 -23.36 -37.70 -2.79
N PRO A 25 -24.03 -36.94 -1.90
CA PRO A 25 -23.88 -37.12 -0.46
C PRO A 25 -24.37 -38.51 -0.05
N VAL A 26 -23.64 -39.14 0.87
CA VAL A 26 -23.99 -40.43 1.46
C VAL A 26 -23.86 -40.39 2.98
N SER A 27 -24.51 -41.34 3.65
CA SER A 27 -24.45 -41.44 5.11
C SER A 27 -23.05 -41.83 5.58
N ASN A 28 -22.46 -41.06 6.50
CA ASN A 28 -21.18 -41.42 7.13
C ASN A 28 -21.25 -42.84 7.74
N ALA A 29 -22.38 -43.21 8.35
CA ALA A 29 -22.56 -44.53 8.95
C ALA A 29 -22.61 -45.67 7.92
N GLU A 30 -23.00 -45.37 6.67
CA GLU A 30 -23.02 -46.35 5.58
C GLU A 30 -21.59 -46.60 5.08
N VAL A 31 -20.82 -45.54 4.80
CA VAL A 31 -19.43 -45.63 4.35
C VAL A 31 -18.53 -46.29 5.40
N ILE A 32 -18.72 -45.98 6.70
CA ILE A 32 -17.97 -46.63 7.79
C ILE A 32 -18.29 -48.14 7.87
N ARG A 33 -19.53 -48.56 7.58
CA ARG A 33 -19.93 -49.98 7.65
C ARG A 33 -19.36 -50.82 6.52
N THR A 34 -19.09 -50.22 5.36
CA THR A 34 -18.54 -50.89 4.18
C THR A 34 -17.02 -50.93 4.16
N ARG A 35 -16.36 -50.21 5.08
CA ARG A 35 -14.90 -50.17 5.23
C ARG A 35 -14.35 -51.53 5.67
N SER A 36 -13.25 -51.94 5.02
CA SER A 36 -12.41 -53.05 5.50
C SER A 36 -11.91 -52.73 6.91
N LEU A 37 -11.91 -53.71 7.84
CA LEU A 37 -11.50 -53.55 9.25
C LEU A 37 -9.98 -53.29 9.44
N THR A 38 -9.29 -52.68 8.48
CA THR A 38 -7.91 -52.21 8.65
C THR A 38 -7.88 -51.03 9.62
N LEU A 39 -6.86 -51.00 10.48
CA LEU A 39 -6.62 -50.01 11.56
C LEU A 39 -6.25 -48.61 11.04
N GLU A 40 -6.79 -48.19 9.91
CA GLU A 40 -6.56 -46.84 9.39
C GLU A 40 -7.33 -45.81 10.22
N THR A 41 -6.62 -44.79 10.68
CA THR A 41 -7.16 -43.60 11.34
C THR A 41 -8.19 -42.90 10.43
N ILE A 42 -9.24 -42.36 11.04
CA ILE A 42 -10.28 -41.56 10.35
C ILE A 42 -10.37 -40.19 11.01
N PRO A 43 -10.79 -39.14 10.29
CA PRO A 43 -11.06 -37.85 10.90
C PRO A 43 -12.13 -37.98 12.00
N VAL A 44 -12.00 -37.20 13.06
CA VAL A 44 -13.00 -37.16 14.15
C VAL A 44 -14.31 -36.50 13.70
N ALA A 45 -14.24 -35.59 12.71
CA ALA A 45 -15.37 -34.95 12.06
C ALA A 45 -15.16 -34.92 10.53
N PHE A 46 -16.18 -35.34 9.77
CA PHE A 46 -16.14 -35.39 8.31
C PHE A 46 -17.55 -35.51 7.69
N LYS A 47 -17.64 -35.30 6.37
CA LYS A 47 -18.80 -35.66 5.53
C LYS A 47 -18.40 -36.71 4.50
N SER A 48 -19.35 -37.56 4.12
CA SER A 48 -19.13 -38.62 3.13
C SER A 48 -19.86 -38.36 1.82
N TYR A 49 -19.16 -38.59 0.71
CA TYR A 49 -19.69 -38.47 -0.65
C TYR A 49 -19.30 -39.67 -1.51
N THR A 50 -20.11 -39.97 -2.52
CA THR A 50 -19.77 -40.88 -3.62
C THR A 50 -19.44 -40.07 -4.87
N LEU A 51 -18.42 -40.51 -5.63
CA LEU A 51 -17.95 -39.85 -6.83
C LEU A 51 -18.21 -40.69 -8.09
N ASP A 52 -18.75 -40.06 -9.15
CA ASP A 52 -18.74 -40.64 -10.49
C ASP A 52 -17.37 -40.41 -11.16
N VAL A 53 -16.41 -41.27 -10.81
CA VAL A 53 -14.99 -41.18 -11.25
C VAL A 53 -14.87 -41.17 -12.78
N SER A 54 -15.64 -42.02 -13.46
CA SER A 54 -15.57 -42.15 -14.93
C SER A 54 -16.05 -40.87 -15.62
N ALA A 55 -17.17 -40.29 -15.15
CA ALA A 55 -17.68 -39.05 -15.68
C ALA A 55 -16.76 -37.85 -15.36
N MET A 56 -16.25 -37.76 -14.13
CA MET A 56 -15.32 -36.70 -13.74
C MET A 56 -14.02 -36.76 -14.55
N LYS A 57 -13.47 -37.96 -14.77
CA LYS A 57 -12.27 -38.14 -15.60
C LYS A 57 -12.48 -37.66 -17.03
N ALA A 58 -13.55 -38.10 -17.69
CA ALA A 58 -13.87 -37.71 -19.07
C ALA A 58 -14.10 -36.19 -19.21
N TYR A 59 -14.61 -35.55 -18.16
CA TYR A 59 -14.73 -34.10 -18.09
C TYR A 59 -13.35 -33.44 -17.97
N LEU A 60 -12.59 -33.77 -16.93
CA LEU A 60 -11.28 -33.15 -16.63
C LEU A 60 -10.23 -33.35 -17.74
N GLU A 61 -10.35 -34.37 -18.58
CA GLU A 61 -9.49 -34.55 -19.75
C GLU A 61 -9.51 -33.36 -20.72
N GLN A 62 -10.55 -32.53 -20.66
CA GLN A 62 -10.76 -31.34 -21.48
C GLN A 62 -10.37 -30.03 -20.78
N ALA A 63 -9.87 -30.09 -19.54
CA ALA A 63 -9.49 -28.90 -18.79
C ALA A 63 -8.34 -28.14 -19.50
N PRO A 64 -8.41 -26.80 -19.57
CA PRO A 64 -7.35 -26.00 -20.18
C PRO A 64 -6.06 -26.09 -19.35
N LEU A 65 -4.90 -26.00 -20.00
CA LEU A 65 -3.61 -25.90 -19.31
C LEU A 65 -3.54 -24.60 -18.50
N GLU A 66 -3.02 -24.66 -17.28
CA GLU A 66 -2.71 -23.50 -16.45
C GLU A 66 -1.80 -22.50 -17.20
N PHE A 67 -2.06 -21.21 -17.04
CA PHE A 67 -1.39 -20.10 -17.77
C PHE A 67 -1.56 -20.09 -19.30
N ALA A 68 -2.37 -20.97 -19.88
CA ALA A 68 -2.75 -20.83 -21.28
C ALA A 68 -3.63 -19.57 -21.46
N GLN A 69 -3.42 -18.80 -22.53
CA GLN A 69 -4.29 -17.69 -22.93
C GLN A 69 -5.66 -18.24 -23.38
N SER A 70 -6.51 -18.58 -22.40
CA SER A 70 -7.82 -19.17 -22.61
C SER A 70 -8.85 -18.44 -21.75
N GLU A 71 -9.80 -17.77 -22.40
CA GLU A 71 -10.96 -17.18 -21.74
C GLU A 71 -11.99 -18.24 -21.30
N ILE A 72 -11.75 -19.52 -21.58
CA ILE A 72 -12.68 -20.61 -21.25
C ILE A 72 -12.68 -20.83 -19.73
N ILE A 73 -13.83 -20.58 -19.11
CA ILE A 73 -14.12 -20.99 -17.74
C ILE A 73 -14.48 -22.48 -17.75
N PHE A 74 -13.78 -23.28 -16.94
CA PHE A 74 -14.00 -24.71 -16.82
C PHE A 74 -14.48 -25.03 -15.38
N PRO A 75 -15.79 -24.95 -15.10
CA PRO A 75 -16.31 -25.01 -13.72
C PRO A 75 -16.47 -26.44 -13.20
N LEU A 76 -16.18 -26.67 -11.92
CA LEU A 76 -16.31 -27.96 -11.23
C LEU A 76 -16.87 -27.76 -9.82
N LEU A 77 -17.91 -28.52 -9.46
CA LEU A 77 -18.45 -28.49 -8.09
C LEU A 77 -17.68 -29.45 -7.18
N ILE A 78 -17.24 -28.93 -6.03
CA ILE A 78 -16.46 -29.61 -5.00
C ILE A 78 -17.23 -29.57 -3.67
N PRO A 79 -17.36 -30.69 -2.93
CA PRO A 79 -18.04 -30.71 -1.65
C PRO A 79 -17.19 -30.08 -0.53
N MET A 80 -17.85 -29.39 0.40
CA MET A 80 -17.24 -28.75 1.57
C MET A 80 -17.61 -29.47 2.89
N PRO A 81 -16.82 -29.32 3.98
CA PRO A 81 -17.06 -30.01 5.26
C PRO A 81 -18.40 -29.67 5.94
N ASP A 82 -18.96 -28.49 5.66
CA ASP A 82 -20.26 -28.04 6.16
C ASP A 82 -21.45 -28.71 5.43
N GLY A 83 -21.19 -29.43 4.34
CA GLY A 83 -22.20 -30.09 3.50
C GLY A 83 -22.65 -29.27 2.30
N THR A 84 -22.09 -28.07 2.09
CA THR A 84 -22.32 -27.28 0.88
C THR A 84 -21.46 -27.78 -0.29
N MET A 85 -21.76 -27.28 -1.49
CA MET A 85 -20.95 -27.50 -2.68
C MET A 85 -20.44 -26.14 -3.15
N GLU A 86 -19.16 -26.07 -3.47
CA GLU A 86 -18.49 -24.88 -3.96
C GLU A 86 -18.03 -25.07 -5.41
N GLU A 87 -18.16 -24.03 -6.23
CA GLU A 87 -17.83 -24.08 -7.65
C GLU A 87 -16.44 -23.48 -7.90
N PHE A 88 -15.54 -24.29 -8.46
CA PHE A 88 -14.18 -23.88 -8.82
C PHE A 88 -14.02 -23.79 -10.33
N ARG A 89 -13.37 -22.73 -10.80
CA ARG A 89 -12.76 -22.71 -12.14
C ARG A 89 -11.46 -23.49 -12.07
N VAL A 90 -11.35 -24.58 -12.83
CA VAL A 90 -10.19 -25.51 -12.75
C VAL A 90 -9.36 -25.54 -14.03
N PHE A 91 -8.08 -25.87 -13.87
CA PHE A 91 -7.06 -25.93 -14.91
C PHE A 91 -6.25 -27.21 -14.75
N TYR A 92 -5.79 -27.78 -15.87
CA TYR A 92 -4.77 -28.81 -15.85
C TYR A 92 -3.44 -28.20 -15.40
N SER A 93 -2.94 -28.61 -14.24
CA SER A 93 -1.72 -28.12 -13.60
C SER A 93 -0.85 -29.32 -13.24
N PRO A 94 -0.04 -29.84 -14.19
CA PRO A 94 0.71 -31.07 -14.00
C PRO A 94 1.82 -30.88 -12.95
N VAL A 95 1.95 -31.86 -12.04
CA VAL A 95 3.11 -31.98 -11.13
C VAL A 95 4.16 -32.97 -11.62
N MET A 96 4.03 -33.41 -12.88
CA MET A 96 5.00 -34.24 -13.60
C MET A 96 5.45 -33.50 -14.86
N GLU A 97 6.74 -33.58 -15.18
CA GLU A 97 7.22 -33.16 -16.50
C GLU A 97 6.47 -33.92 -17.62
N SER A 98 6.33 -33.26 -18.78
CA SER A 98 5.48 -33.72 -19.88
C SER A 98 5.76 -35.17 -20.32
N GLY A 99 7.03 -35.56 -20.40
CA GLY A 99 7.40 -36.92 -20.79
C GLY A 99 7.03 -37.99 -19.75
N LEU A 100 7.05 -37.68 -18.45
CA LEU A 100 6.55 -38.59 -17.41
C LEU A 100 5.02 -38.67 -17.45
N ALA A 101 4.34 -37.53 -17.58
CA ALA A 101 2.88 -37.46 -17.70
C ALA A 101 2.36 -38.23 -18.94
N GLU A 102 3.08 -38.20 -20.06
CA GLU A 102 2.75 -38.98 -21.27
C GLU A 102 2.87 -40.50 -21.05
N ARG A 103 3.82 -40.97 -20.21
CA ARG A 103 3.96 -42.39 -19.88
C ARG A 103 2.91 -42.88 -18.90
N TYR A 104 2.43 -42.00 -18.02
CA TYR A 104 1.42 -42.30 -16.99
C TYR A 104 0.17 -41.41 -17.12
N PRO A 105 -0.54 -41.45 -18.27
CA PRO A 105 -1.63 -40.50 -18.57
C PRO A 105 -2.88 -40.68 -17.71
N MET A 106 -2.95 -41.76 -16.94
CA MET A 106 -4.03 -42.02 -15.98
C MET A 106 -3.88 -41.25 -14.67
N ILE A 107 -2.71 -40.65 -14.41
CA ILE A 107 -2.41 -39.85 -13.22
C ILE A 107 -2.36 -38.39 -13.66
N ARG A 108 -3.35 -37.58 -13.26
CA ARG A 108 -3.42 -36.16 -13.65
C ARG A 108 -3.72 -35.29 -12.44
N SER A 109 -3.07 -34.13 -12.40
CA SER A 109 -3.25 -33.11 -11.37
C SER A 109 -3.79 -31.81 -11.97
N TYR A 110 -4.49 -31.06 -11.12
CA TYR A 110 -5.26 -29.88 -11.48
C TYR A 110 -5.16 -28.84 -10.37
N LYS A 111 -5.39 -27.58 -10.74
CA LYS A 111 -5.53 -26.45 -9.82
C LYS A 111 -6.85 -25.75 -10.09
N GLY A 112 -7.41 -25.06 -9.10
CA GLY A 112 -8.58 -24.23 -9.31
C GLY A 112 -8.70 -23.08 -8.33
N VAL A 113 -9.56 -22.14 -8.70
CA VAL A 113 -9.95 -20.97 -7.90
C VAL A 113 -11.47 -20.98 -7.80
N SER A 114 -12.00 -20.75 -6.61
CA SER A 114 -13.44 -20.66 -6.44
C SER A 114 -14.01 -19.46 -7.20
N MET A 115 -15.18 -19.69 -7.78
CA MET A 115 -15.93 -18.68 -8.51
C MET A 115 -16.78 -17.81 -7.58
N SER A 116 -17.03 -18.28 -6.35
CA SER A 116 -17.80 -17.55 -5.33
C SER A 116 -16.92 -16.80 -4.34
N ASP A 117 -15.74 -17.34 -4.02
CA ASP A 117 -14.79 -16.71 -3.10
C ASP A 117 -13.35 -16.88 -3.63
N LYS A 118 -12.74 -15.79 -4.09
CA LYS A 118 -11.38 -15.85 -4.64
C LYS A 118 -10.32 -16.30 -3.61
N ASN A 119 -10.62 -16.28 -2.31
CA ASN A 119 -9.76 -16.85 -1.26
C ASN A 119 -9.61 -18.36 -1.38
N HIS A 120 -10.61 -19.03 -1.93
CA HIS A 120 -10.65 -20.47 -1.94
C HIS A 120 -9.91 -20.98 -3.16
N ASN A 121 -8.82 -21.69 -2.92
CA ASN A 121 -8.04 -22.31 -3.98
C ASN A 121 -7.84 -23.79 -3.68
N ILE A 122 -7.70 -24.59 -4.74
CA ILE A 122 -7.67 -26.05 -4.67
C ILE A 122 -6.54 -26.59 -5.54
N ARG A 123 -5.79 -27.57 -5.02
CA ARG A 123 -4.99 -28.51 -5.81
C ARG A 123 -5.57 -29.90 -5.63
N PHE A 124 -5.75 -30.61 -6.74
CA PHE A 124 -6.31 -31.96 -6.70
C PHE A 124 -5.72 -32.87 -7.78
N ASP A 125 -5.84 -34.17 -7.58
CA ASP A 125 -5.48 -35.19 -8.54
C ASP A 125 -6.56 -36.24 -8.69
N LEU A 126 -6.55 -36.87 -9.87
CA LEU A 126 -7.33 -38.05 -10.18
C LEU A 126 -6.38 -39.11 -10.72
N GLY A 127 -6.34 -40.26 -10.06
CA GLY A 127 -5.44 -41.36 -10.38
C GLY A 127 -6.05 -42.74 -10.06
N PRO A 128 -5.22 -43.80 -10.09
CA PRO A 128 -5.64 -45.16 -9.77
C PRO A 128 -6.24 -45.34 -8.36
N PHE A 129 -5.95 -44.42 -7.44
CA PHE A 129 -6.44 -44.42 -6.06
C PHE A 129 -7.59 -43.45 -5.82
N GLY A 130 -8.26 -42.97 -6.87
CA GLY A 130 -9.42 -42.07 -6.73
C GLY A 130 -9.03 -40.59 -6.77
N PHE A 131 -9.91 -39.77 -6.19
CA PHE A 131 -9.79 -38.31 -6.18
C PHE A 131 -9.22 -37.83 -4.84
N HIS A 132 -8.16 -37.03 -4.90
CA HIS A 132 -7.59 -36.38 -3.72
C HIS A 132 -7.57 -34.87 -3.94
N ALA A 133 -7.95 -34.09 -2.93
CA ALA A 133 -7.86 -32.63 -2.98
C ALA A 133 -7.32 -32.04 -1.68
N ALA A 134 -6.58 -30.95 -1.84
CA ALA A 134 -6.21 -30.01 -0.79
C ALA A 134 -6.79 -28.64 -1.16
N ILE A 135 -7.59 -28.06 -0.27
CA ILE A 135 -8.28 -26.78 -0.45
C ILE A 135 -7.78 -25.84 0.65
N SER A 136 -7.35 -24.65 0.26
CA SER A 136 -7.13 -23.52 1.16
C SER A 136 -8.38 -22.65 1.13
N ALA A 137 -9.08 -22.53 2.26
CA ALA A 137 -10.36 -21.82 2.37
C ALA A 137 -10.51 -21.12 3.73
N GLY A 138 -9.48 -20.35 4.13
CA GLY A 138 -9.30 -19.84 5.49
C GLY A 138 -8.87 -20.91 6.50
N GLU A 139 -9.36 -22.15 6.34
CA GLU A 139 -8.83 -23.36 6.97
C GLU A 139 -8.38 -24.35 5.89
N SER A 140 -7.48 -25.28 6.24
CA SER A 140 -7.07 -26.36 5.33
C SER A 140 -8.12 -27.48 5.31
N ILE A 141 -8.64 -27.80 4.12
CA ILE A 141 -9.68 -28.81 3.90
C ILE A 141 -9.18 -29.86 2.92
N TYR A 142 -9.35 -31.14 3.27
CA TYR A 142 -8.88 -32.26 2.45
C TYR A 142 -10.06 -33.15 2.03
N ILE A 143 -9.95 -33.70 0.82
CA ILE A 143 -10.86 -34.71 0.27
C ILE A 143 -10.05 -35.94 -0.05
N ASP A 144 -10.37 -37.07 0.58
CA ASP A 144 -9.65 -38.34 0.39
C ASP A 144 -10.61 -39.52 0.24
N PRO A 145 -10.21 -40.58 -0.46
CA PRO A 145 -10.87 -41.88 -0.42
C PRO A 145 -11.13 -42.35 1.01
N ALA A 146 -12.30 -42.94 1.25
CA ALA A 146 -12.71 -43.40 2.58
C ALA A 146 -11.93 -44.63 3.06
N THR A 147 -11.32 -45.38 2.14
CA THR A 147 -10.49 -46.56 2.40
C THR A 147 -9.50 -46.72 1.24
N GLU A 148 -8.30 -47.22 1.51
CA GLU A 148 -7.32 -47.50 0.47
C GLU A 148 -7.91 -48.46 -0.60
N GLY A 149 -7.88 -48.05 -1.86
CA GLY A 149 -8.42 -48.81 -3.00
C GLY A 149 -9.93 -48.63 -3.27
N ASP A 150 -10.64 -47.78 -2.52
CA ASP A 150 -12.02 -47.35 -2.82
C ASP A 150 -12.00 -46.03 -3.60
N ASP A 151 -12.20 -46.08 -4.91
CA ASP A 151 -12.24 -44.88 -5.76
C ASP A 151 -13.61 -44.19 -5.77
N ILE A 152 -14.62 -44.71 -5.05
CA ILE A 152 -15.99 -44.21 -5.09
C ILE A 152 -16.30 -43.37 -3.86
N ASN A 153 -16.06 -43.89 -2.66
CA ASN A 153 -16.44 -43.22 -1.41
C ASN A 153 -15.32 -42.31 -0.92
N HIS A 154 -15.65 -41.07 -0.55
CA HIS A 154 -14.68 -40.08 -0.08
C HIS A 154 -15.13 -39.41 1.22
N PHE A 155 -14.14 -38.99 2.02
CA PHE A 155 -14.30 -38.12 3.17
C PHE A 155 -13.89 -36.69 2.82
N VAL A 156 -14.67 -35.73 3.31
CA VAL A 156 -14.40 -34.29 3.24
C VAL A 156 -14.29 -33.78 4.67
N TYR A 157 -13.14 -33.20 5.03
CA TYR A 157 -12.82 -32.87 6.42
C TYR A 157 -11.83 -31.71 6.54
N TYR A 158 -11.83 -31.02 7.67
CA TYR A 158 -10.76 -30.08 8.02
C TYR A 158 -9.54 -30.84 8.52
N THR A 159 -8.33 -30.45 8.11
CA THR A 159 -7.10 -31.16 8.48
C THR A 159 -6.91 -31.26 10.01
N ARG A 160 -7.35 -30.24 10.77
CA ARG A 160 -7.36 -30.26 12.24
C ARG A 160 -8.16 -31.41 12.87
N ASP A 161 -9.15 -31.93 12.14
CA ASP A 161 -9.99 -33.04 12.60
C ASP A 161 -9.34 -34.40 12.30
N PHE A 162 -8.20 -34.45 11.59
CA PHE A 162 -7.43 -35.67 11.36
C PHE A 162 -6.31 -35.80 12.39
N ILE A 163 -6.65 -36.31 13.58
CA ILE A 163 -5.74 -36.40 14.72
C ILE A 163 -4.94 -37.70 14.68
N GLU A 164 -3.61 -37.60 14.64
CA GLU A 164 -2.67 -38.71 14.88
C GLU A 164 -2.14 -38.68 16.32
N ASP A 165 -2.08 -39.85 16.97
CA ASP A 165 -1.53 -39.95 18.33
C ASP A 165 0.00 -39.99 18.27
N MET A 166 0.58 -38.79 18.32
CA MET A 166 2.01 -38.58 18.21
C MET A 166 2.85 -39.24 19.30
N SER A 167 2.25 -39.53 20.46
CA SER A 167 2.94 -40.19 21.57
C SER A 167 3.40 -41.62 21.25
N LYS A 168 2.86 -42.21 20.17
CA LYS A 168 3.24 -43.52 19.68
C LYS A 168 4.52 -43.53 18.84
N PHE A 169 4.99 -42.36 18.42
CA PHE A 169 6.11 -42.22 17.50
C PHE A 169 7.25 -41.44 18.18
N ASN A 170 8.48 -41.95 18.08
CA ASN A 170 9.66 -41.22 18.53
C ASN A 170 10.21 -40.41 17.35
N LEU A 171 9.55 -39.28 17.04
CA LEU A 171 9.94 -38.41 15.94
C LEU A 171 10.89 -37.32 16.44
N SER A 172 12.04 -37.20 15.79
CA SER A 172 12.97 -36.08 15.90
C SER A 172 13.51 -35.78 14.51
N CYS A 173 13.57 -34.51 14.08
CA CYS A 173 14.36 -34.19 12.88
C CYS A 173 15.85 -34.30 13.22
N GLY A 174 16.63 -34.77 12.24
CA GLY A 174 18.04 -35.09 12.38
C GLY A 174 19.00 -33.91 12.22
N LEU A 175 18.52 -32.70 11.95
CA LEU A 175 19.40 -31.54 11.77
C LEU A 175 20.00 -31.13 13.13
N THR A 176 21.31 -31.33 13.33
CA THR A 176 21.99 -30.98 14.59
C THR A 176 22.56 -29.56 14.55
N THR A 177 22.72 -28.93 15.71
CA THR A 177 23.35 -27.60 15.82
C THR A 177 24.81 -27.57 15.31
N GLU A 178 25.50 -28.71 15.25
CA GLU A 178 26.86 -28.80 14.69
C GLU A 178 26.86 -28.70 13.15
N ASP A 179 25.80 -29.16 12.48
CA ASP A 179 25.66 -29.06 11.02
C ASP A 179 25.37 -27.62 10.56
N ILE A 180 24.71 -26.81 11.41
CA ILE A 180 24.44 -25.38 11.20
C ILE A 180 25.74 -24.56 11.22
N LEU A 181 26.75 -24.99 11.99
CA LEU A 181 28.01 -24.25 12.16
C LEU A 181 29.01 -24.44 11.01
N HIS A 182 28.74 -25.35 10.06
CA HIS A 182 29.68 -25.69 8.99
C HIS A 182 29.50 -24.93 7.67
N GLU A 183 28.40 -24.21 7.46
CA GLU A 183 28.20 -23.31 6.30
C GLU A 183 28.14 -21.81 6.67
N ASP A 184 27.86 -21.44 7.93
CA ASP A 184 27.61 -20.05 8.34
C ASP A 184 28.84 -19.24 8.82
N LEU A 185 30.06 -19.79 8.73
CA LEU A 185 31.29 -19.09 9.16
C LEU A 185 31.78 -17.99 8.19
N HIS A 186 30.92 -17.49 7.30
CA HIS A 186 31.20 -16.27 6.53
C HIS A 186 30.34 -15.05 6.87
N ASP A 187 29.33 -15.14 7.75
CA ASP A 187 28.49 -13.97 8.10
C ASP A 187 28.23 -13.78 9.62
N HIS A 188 29.20 -14.17 10.45
CA HIS A 188 29.16 -14.00 11.91
C HIS A 188 29.29 -12.55 12.45
N ASP A 189 29.00 -11.52 11.64
CA ASP A 189 29.00 -10.11 12.08
C ASP A 189 27.59 -9.51 12.29
N HIS A 190 26.50 -10.27 12.11
CA HIS A 190 25.13 -9.73 12.19
C HIS A 190 24.36 -10.00 13.51
N ALA A 191 24.96 -10.67 14.50
CA ALA A 191 24.26 -11.07 15.73
C ALA A 191 24.23 -10.03 16.87
N GLU A 192 24.84 -8.84 16.73
CA GLU A 192 24.89 -7.84 17.82
C GLU A 192 24.32 -6.45 17.48
N ASN A 193 23.55 -6.30 16.39
CA ASN A 193 22.92 -5.00 16.11
C ASN A 193 21.50 -5.16 15.54
N PRO A 194 20.44 -5.03 16.36
CA PRO A 194 19.05 -5.13 15.90
C PRO A 194 18.59 -3.89 15.10
N GLY A 195 19.52 -3.18 14.44
CA GLY A 195 19.25 -1.89 13.81
C GLY A 195 19.85 -1.70 12.41
N ASN A 196 20.31 -2.75 11.73
CA ASN A 196 20.91 -2.57 10.40
C ASN A 196 20.71 -3.71 9.38
N THR A 197 19.85 -4.69 9.65
CA THR A 197 19.37 -5.66 8.63
C THR A 197 18.00 -5.29 8.05
N ASP A 198 17.30 -4.30 8.62
CA ASP A 198 16.03 -3.78 8.08
C ASP A 198 16.17 -3.24 6.65
N GLN A 199 17.35 -2.73 6.26
CA GLN A 199 17.48 -2.00 4.98
C GLN A 199 17.46 -2.85 3.71
N THR A 200 17.68 -4.17 3.71
CA THR A 200 17.71 -4.94 2.45
C THR A 200 16.36 -5.57 2.08
N LEU A 201 15.45 -5.73 3.04
CA LEU A 201 14.09 -6.26 2.81
C LEU A 201 12.98 -5.23 3.07
N GLU A 202 13.19 -4.19 3.89
CA GLU A 202 12.28 -3.02 3.92
C GLU A 202 12.42 -2.15 2.65
N SER A 203 13.47 -2.35 1.85
CA SER A 203 13.71 -1.66 0.58
C SER A 203 13.00 -2.31 -0.62
N ARG A 204 11.75 -2.74 -0.48
CA ARG A 204 10.84 -2.96 -1.65
C ARG A 204 10.16 -1.65 -2.07
N SER A 205 10.90 -0.54 -2.03
CA SER A 205 10.48 0.69 -2.67
C SER A 205 11.50 1.05 -3.76
N VAL A 206 10.97 1.38 -4.94
CA VAL A 206 11.65 1.99 -6.09
C VAL A 206 12.33 1.04 -7.11
N ALA A 207 11.63 0.00 -7.55
CA ALA A 207 11.84 -0.57 -8.89
C ALA A 207 10.51 -1.06 -9.48
N ASP A 208 10.29 -0.83 -10.78
CA ASP A 208 9.07 -1.07 -11.56
C ASP A 208 8.51 -2.52 -11.60
N ASP A 209 9.00 -3.47 -10.79
CA ASP A 209 8.58 -4.89 -10.84
C ASP A 209 8.09 -5.42 -9.48
N ASN A 210 6.96 -4.89 -8.98
CA ASN A 210 6.22 -5.43 -7.82
C ASN A 210 5.49 -6.76 -8.12
N ILE A 211 5.92 -7.53 -9.12
CA ILE A 211 5.22 -8.73 -9.61
C ILE A 211 5.79 -9.99 -8.94
N VAL A 212 4.90 -10.88 -8.48
CA VAL A 212 5.26 -12.18 -7.93
C VAL A 212 5.76 -13.11 -9.05
N THR A 213 6.89 -13.76 -8.80
CA THR A 213 7.48 -14.74 -9.71
C THR A 213 7.35 -16.14 -9.13
N LEU A 214 6.58 -17.01 -9.79
CA LEU A 214 6.48 -18.43 -9.46
C LEU A 214 7.74 -19.16 -9.93
N ARG A 215 8.51 -19.76 -9.02
CA ARG A 215 9.69 -20.56 -9.35
C ARG A 215 9.36 -22.04 -9.35
N THR A 216 9.54 -22.69 -10.50
CA THR A 216 9.34 -24.14 -10.65
C THR A 216 10.68 -24.88 -10.56
N TYR A 217 10.85 -25.74 -9.56
CA TYR A 217 12.03 -26.59 -9.37
C TYR A 217 11.75 -28.04 -9.76
N ARG A 218 12.69 -28.65 -10.49
CA ARG A 218 12.62 -30.05 -10.88
C ARG A 218 12.96 -30.96 -9.70
N LEU A 219 11.99 -31.77 -9.28
CA LEU A 219 12.08 -32.68 -8.17
C LEU A 219 12.42 -34.11 -8.63
N ALA A 220 13.50 -34.66 -8.09
CA ALA A 220 13.81 -36.09 -8.16
C ALA A 220 13.38 -36.79 -6.87
N LEU A 221 12.21 -37.42 -6.88
CA LEU A 221 11.63 -38.10 -5.72
C LEU A 221 11.84 -39.61 -5.83
N ALA A 222 12.80 -40.13 -5.06
CA ALA A 222 13.09 -41.54 -4.96
C ALA A 222 12.27 -42.21 -3.84
N CYS A 223 12.22 -43.54 -3.85
CA CYS A 223 11.77 -44.30 -2.68
C CYS A 223 12.59 -45.56 -2.45
N THR A 224 12.60 -46.04 -1.22
CA THR A 224 13.14 -47.37 -0.89
C THR A 224 12.21 -48.48 -1.38
N GLY A 225 12.73 -49.68 -1.59
CA GLY A 225 12.01 -50.87 -2.02
C GLY A 225 10.93 -51.28 -1.03
N GLU A 226 11.16 -51.10 0.27
CA GLU A 226 10.18 -51.31 1.33
C GLU A 226 8.99 -50.36 1.19
N TRP A 227 9.26 -49.08 0.90
CA TRP A 227 8.20 -48.09 0.70
C TRP A 227 7.43 -48.38 -0.60
N GLY A 228 8.11 -48.58 -1.72
CA GLY A 228 7.46 -48.85 -3.01
C GLY A 228 6.59 -50.11 -2.98
N LYS A 229 7.05 -51.15 -2.28
CA LYS A 229 6.27 -52.38 -2.05
C LYS A 229 5.01 -52.11 -1.22
N SER A 230 5.08 -51.22 -0.24
CA SER A 230 3.91 -50.87 0.60
C SER A 230 2.84 -50.11 -0.18
N LYS A 231 3.19 -49.39 -1.25
CA LYS A 231 2.26 -48.59 -2.06
C LYS A 231 1.76 -49.33 -3.30
N GLY A 232 1.37 -50.59 -3.14
CA GLY A 232 0.79 -51.42 -4.21
C GLY A 232 1.80 -52.19 -5.08
N ASN A 233 3.11 -52.04 -4.82
CA ASN A 233 4.18 -52.79 -5.47
C ASN A 233 4.22 -52.69 -7.01
N SER A 234 3.90 -51.51 -7.55
CA SER A 234 4.05 -51.16 -8.96
C SER A 234 4.59 -49.73 -9.09
N ILE A 235 5.20 -49.39 -10.22
CA ILE A 235 5.72 -48.04 -10.45
C ILE A 235 4.55 -47.06 -10.52
N GLU A 236 3.48 -47.45 -11.21
CA GLU A 236 2.25 -46.68 -11.39
C GLU A 236 1.63 -46.29 -10.06
N SER A 237 1.51 -47.24 -9.13
CA SER A 237 0.86 -47.01 -7.83
C SER A 237 1.73 -46.15 -6.91
N ALA A 238 3.03 -46.42 -6.83
CA ALA A 238 3.96 -45.59 -6.08
C ALA A 238 3.99 -44.14 -6.61
N LEU A 239 4.02 -43.98 -7.94
CA LEU A 239 4.00 -42.67 -8.60
C LEU A 239 2.69 -41.91 -8.33
N ALA A 240 1.54 -42.59 -8.31
CA ALA A 240 0.25 -41.95 -7.99
C ALA A 240 0.27 -41.33 -6.59
N VAL A 241 0.76 -42.07 -5.58
CA VAL A 241 0.91 -41.56 -4.21
C VAL A 241 1.89 -40.39 -4.14
N MET A 242 3.01 -40.46 -4.87
CA MET A 242 3.96 -39.35 -4.99
C MET A 242 3.33 -38.10 -5.61
N VAL A 243 2.49 -38.24 -6.63
CA VAL A 243 1.77 -37.12 -7.26
C VAL A 243 0.81 -36.45 -6.27
N THR A 244 0.02 -37.24 -5.53
CA THR A 244 -0.85 -36.70 -4.47
C THR A 244 -0.04 -35.95 -3.41
N ALA A 245 1.11 -36.51 -3.01
CA ALA A 245 2.00 -35.87 -2.06
C ALA A 245 2.52 -34.52 -2.59
N VAL A 246 3.04 -34.48 -3.83
CA VAL A 246 3.58 -33.26 -4.44
C VAL A 246 2.50 -32.19 -4.58
N ASN A 247 1.27 -32.55 -4.95
CA ASN A 247 0.14 -31.63 -5.02
C ASN A 247 -0.12 -30.93 -3.68
N ARG A 248 -0.15 -31.69 -2.59
CA ARG A 248 -0.36 -31.18 -1.24
C ARG A 248 0.80 -30.29 -0.77
N LEU A 249 2.03 -30.66 -1.10
CA LEU A 249 3.21 -29.85 -0.78
C LEU A 249 3.19 -28.52 -1.56
N ASN A 250 2.89 -28.56 -2.87
CA ASN A 250 2.76 -27.37 -3.70
C ASN A 250 1.59 -26.46 -3.25
N GLN A 251 0.52 -27.00 -2.67
CA GLN A 251 -0.56 -26.20 -2.09
C GLN A 251 -0.07 -25.30 -0.94
N ILE A 252 0.96 -25.73 -0.20
CA ILE A 252 1.57 -24.97 0.89
C ILE A 252 2.64 -24.02 0.33
N TYR A 253 3.56 -24.54 -0.49
CA TYR A 253 4.76 -23.82 -0.96
C TYR A 253 4.44 -22.74 -2.00
N GLU A 254 3.39 -22.91 -2.81
CA GLU A 254 2.98 -21.88 -3.75
C GLU A 254 2.38 -20.66 -3.04
N ASN A 255 1.80 -20.82 -1.85
CA ASN A 255 1.13 -19.74 -1.12
C ASN A 255 2.12 -18.81 -0.41
N ASP A 256 3.10 -19.37 0.30
CA ASP A 256 4.04 -18.57 1.11
C ASP A 256 5.33 -18.21 0.36
N PHE A 257 5.75 -19.01 -0.63
CA PHE A 257 7.07 -18.84 -1.28
C PHE A 257 7.00 -18.64 -2.79
N ALA A 258 5.82 -18.81 -3.41
CA ALA A 258 5.69 -18.96 -4.86
C ALA A 258 6.66 -20.02 -5.42
N ILE A 259 6.77 -21.18 -4.74
CA ILE A 259 7.59 -22.33 -5.18
C ILE A 259 6.69 -23.47 -5.64
N ARG A 260 7.00 -24.02 -6.82
CA ARG A 260 6.38 -25.24 -7.36
C ARG A 260 7.42 -26.33 -7.56
N LEU A 261 7.15 -27.53 -7.05
CA LEU A 261 7.94 -28.73 -7.32
C LEU A 261 7.31 -29.55 -8.45
N LEU A 262 8.14 -29.98 -9.41
CA LEU A 262 7.73 -30.72 -10.59
C LEU A 262 8.55 -32.02 -10.74
N LEU A 263 7.91 -33.18 -10.69
CA LEU A 263 8.59 -34.47 -10.84
C LEU A 263 9.28 -34.59 -12.20
N VAL A 264 10.56 -34.93 -12.19
CA VAL A 264 11.40 -35.04 -13.40
C VAL A 264 10.93 -36.12 -14.35
N ASN A 265 11.24 -35.94 -15.63
CA ASN A 265 10.90 -36.90 -16.68
C ASN A 265 11.31 -38.33 -16.36
N GLU A 266 12.45 -38.58 -15.71
CA GLU A 266 12.95 -39.92 -15.38
C GLU A 266 12.60 -40.41 -13.95
N ASN A 267 11.62 -39.81 -13.27
CA ASN A 267 11.31 -40.15 -11.86
C ASN A 267 10.83 -41.60 -11.66
N ASP A 268 10.22 -42.22 -12.68
CA ASP A 268 9.86 -43.64 -12.69
C ASP A 268 11.07 -44.57 -12.49
N GLN A 269 12.29 -44.14 -12.84
CA GLN A 269 13.52 -44.90 -12.61
C GLN A 269 13.99 -44.84 -11.14
N LEU A 270 13.53 -43.85 -10.38
CA LEU A 270 13.87 -43.64 -8.97
C LEU A 270 12.95 -44.42 -8.01
N ILE A 271 11.89 -45.04 -8.52
CA ILE A 271 10.96 -45.86 -7.75
C ILE A 271 11.51 -47.28 -7.64
N ASN A 272 11.91 -47.68 -6.42
CA ASN A 272 12.33 -49.04 -6.12
C ASN A 272 11.15 -49.86 -5.57
N LEU A 273 10.98 -51.09 -6.05
CA LEU A 273 9.90 -52.00 -5.63
C LEU A 273 10.39 -53.26 -4.89
N ASP A 274 11.70 -53.49 -4.92
CA ASP A 274 12.33 -54.69 -4.35
C ASP A 274 13.29 -54.29 -3.24
N ALA A 275 12.91 -54.63 -2.00
CA ALA A 275 13.73 -54.40 -0.81
C ALA A 275 15.02 -55.22 -0.80
N GLU A 276 15.09 -56.35 -1.52
CA GLU A 276 16.30 -57.19 -1.55
C GLU A 276 17.38 -56.64 -2.51
N ASN A 277 16.97 -55.85 -3.50
CA ASN A 277 17.84 -55.32 -4.55
C ASN A 277 17.83 -53.77 -4.60
N ASP A 278 17.56 -53.14 -3.45
CA ASP A 278 17.47 -51.69 -3.35
C ASP A 278 18.87 -51.02 -3.43
N PRO A 279 19.07 -49.92 -4.21
CA PRO A 279 20.24 -49.04 -4.07
C PRO A 279 20.44 -48.44 -2.66
N TYR A 280 19.46 -48.52 -1.76
CA TYR A 280 19.56 -48.12 -0.36
C TYR A 280 19.79 -49.34 0.56
N PRO A 281 21.04 -49.69 0.92
CA PRO A 281 21.33 -50.92 1.67
C PRO A 281 20.82 -50.92 3.11
N ILE A 282 20.57 -49.74 3.70
CA ILE A 282 20.04 -49.56 5.05
C ILE A 282 18.86 -48.59 4.97
N ALA A 283 17.69 -49.10 4.58
CA ALA A 283 16.51 -48.30 4.30
C ALA A 283 15.79 -47.74 5.54
N ASN A 284 16.15 -48.18 6.75
CA ASN A 284 15.48 -47.81 8.01
C ASN A 284 16.28 -46.85 8.89
N ILE A 285 17.35 -46.24 8.36
CA ILE A 285 18.18 -45.24 9.05
C ILE A 285 18.22 -43.97 8.20
N GLY A 286 17.63 -42.88 8.71
CA GLY A 286 17.46 -41.63 7.97
C GLY A 286 18.79 -40.96 7.60
N TYR A 287 19.77 -40.91 8.51
CA TYR A 287 21.08 -40.32 8.21
C TYR A 287 21.88 -41.10 7.16
N GLU A 288 21.73 -42.43 7.10
CA GLU A 288 22.37 -43.25 6.07
C GLU A 288 21.76 -42.96 4.71
N LEU A 289 20.42 -42.86 4.64
CA LEU A 289 19.71 -42.46 3.43
C LEU A 289 20.14 -41.06 2.96
N LEU A 290 20.24 -40.09 3.87
CA LEU A 290 20.67 -38.73 3.58
C LEU A 290 22.03 -38.69 2.87
N ASN A 291 23.01 -39.42 3.41
CA ASN A 291 24.38 -39.44 2.92
C ASN A 291 24.52 -40.05 1.52
N ILE A 292 23.65 -41.00 1.14
CA ILE A 292 23.77 -41.72 -0.14
C ILE A 292 22.76 -41.26 -1.19
N ASN A 293 21.67 -40.59 -0.82
CA ASN A 293 20.56 -40.32 -1.76
C ASN A 293 20.99 -39.52 -2.98
N THR A 294 21.77 -38.45 -2.79
CA THR A 294 22.32 -37.65 -3.90
C THR A 294 23.10 -38.53 -4.88
N MET A 295 23.92 -39.45 -4.37
CA MET A 295 24.69 -40.38 -5.20
C MET A 295 23.76 -41.34 -5.97
N VAL A 296 22.75 -41.89 -5.31
CA VAL A 296 21.78 -42.82 -5.92
C VAL A 296 21.03 -42.14 -7.06
N ILE A 297 20.49 -40.94 -6.82
CA ILE A 297 19.78 -40.17 -7.85
C ILE A 297 20.73 -39.83 -9.01
N ASN A 298 21.94 -39.34 -8.72
CA ASN A 298 22.93 -38.99 -9.74
C ASN A 298 23.35 -40.20 -10.59
N ASN A 299 23.48 -41.39 -10.00
CA ASN A 299 23.84 -42.60 -10.73
C ASN A 299 22.71 -43.11 -11.64
N LYS A 300 21.45 -42.88 -11.27
CA LYS A 300 20.29 -43.33 -12.05
C LYS A 300 19.95 -42.38 -13.19
N ILE A 301 19.79 -41.08 -12.90
CA ILE A 301 19.27 -40.11 -13.87
C ILE A 301 20.26 -39.01 -14.25
N GLY A 302 21.32 -38.81 -13.46
CA GLY A 302 22.33 -37.76 -13.67
C GLY A 302 22.01 -36.44 -12.98
N SER A 303 23.06 -35.73 -12.55
CA SER A 303 22.95 -34.52 -11.72
C SER A 303 22.31 -33.30 -12.42
N ASN A 304 22.32 -33.25 -13.75
CA ASN A 304 21.74 -32.11 -14.50
C ASN A 304 20.22 -32.22 -14.71
N LYS A 305 19.61 -33.34 -14.32
CA LYS A 305 18.19 -33.62 -14.56
C LYS A 305 17.25 -33.04 -13.53
N TYR A 306 17.74 -32.68 -12.35
CA TYR A 306 16.92 -32.24 -11.23
C TYR A 306 17.58 -31.09 -10.49
N ASP A 307 16.78 -30.37 -9.73
CA ASP A 307 17.14 -29.16 -8.99
C ASP A 307 17.11 -29.41 -7.47
N VAL A 308 16.19 -30.26 -7.02
CA VAL A 308 16.07 -30.78 -5.65
C VAL A 308 15.68 -32.26 -5.70
N GLY A 309 16.19 -33.07 -4.79
CA GLY A 309 15.92 -34.48 -4.70
C GLY A 309 15.66 -34.91 -3.27
N HIS A 310 14.83 -35.93 -3.11
CA HIS A 310 14.33 -36.39 -1.82
C HIS A 310 14.04 -37.90 -1.90
N VAL A 311 14.11 -38.62 -0.77
CA VAL A 311 13.74 -40.04 -0.71
C VAL A 311 12.67 -40.32 0.33
N PHE A 312 11.66 -41.09 -0.08
CA PHE A 312 10.66 -41.66 0.82
C PHE A 312 11.06 -43.06 1.26
N THR A 313 10.96 -43.30 2.57
CA THR A 313 11.15 -44.63 3.15
C THR A 313 10.03 -44.95 4.15
N ARG A 314 9.99 -46.18 4.66
CA ARG A 314 9.11 -46.60 5.76
C ARG A 314 9.58 -45.94 7.08
N SER A 315 9.16 -46.47 8.23
CA SER A 315 9.59 -45.96 9.52
C SER A 315 11.12 -46.07 9.68
N CYS A 316 11.77 -44.98 10.06
CA CYS A 316 13.17 -44.97 10.45
C CYS A 316 13.32 -45.22 11.96
N THR A 317 14.47 -45.71 12.41
CA THR A 317 14.71 -45.96 13.85
C THR A 317 15.45 -44.84 14.57
N ASP A 318 15.96 -43.85 13.84
CA ASP A 318 16.82 -42.76 14.30
C ASP A 318 16.16 -41.37 14.22
N VAL A 319 15.46 -41.04 13.14
CA VAL A 319 14.87 -39.70 12.91
C VAL A 319 13.52 -39.76 12.16
N GLY A 320 12.66 -38.76 12.41
CA GLY A 320 11.39 -38.55 11.72
C GLY A 320 11.55 -38.21 10.22
N GLY A 321 12.58 -37.43 9.96
CA GLY A 321 13.04 -36.95 8.67
C GLY A 321 14.40 -36.28 8.87
N VAL A 322 15.12 -36.06 7.77
CA VAL A 322 16.36 -35.28 7.79
C VAL A 322 16.67 -34.75 6.40
N ALA A 323 17.16 -33.52 6.33
CA ALA A 323 17.64 -32.89 5.11
C ALA A 323 18.91 -32.06 5.35
N TYR A 324 19.71 -31.89 4.31
CA TYR A 324 20.75 -30.88 4.32
C TYR A 324 20.13 -29.49 4.20
N LEU A 325 20.63 -28.54 4.98
CA LEU A 325 20.26 -27.13 4.87
C LEU A 325 20.72 -26.60 3.50
N SER A 326 19.91 -25.74 2.87
CA SER A 326 20.25 -25.04 1.61
C SER A 326 20.66 -25.99 0.47
N ALA A 327 20.14 -27.22 0.47
CA ALA A 327 20.56 -28.25 -0.45
C ALA A 327 20.09 -28.01 -1.90
N ALA A 328 18.94 -27.37 -2.10
CA ALA A 328 18.42 -27.15 -3.45
C ALA A 328 19.44 -26.38 -4.32
N CYS A 329 19.55 -26.77 -5.59
CA CYS A 329 20.55 -26.27 -6.54
C CYS A 329 22.03 -26.55 -6.20
N SER A 330 22.36 -27.21 -5.09
CA SER A 330 23.75 -27.45 -4.68
C SER A 330 24.31 -28.80 -5.19
N GLY A 331 25.56 -29.10 -4.82
CA GLY A 331 26.18 -30.41 -5.09
C GLY A 331 25.51 -31.57 -4.34
N ASN A 332 24.89 -31.28 -3.18
CA ASN A 332 24.19 -32.23 -2.32
C ASN A 332 22.67 -32.16 -2.46
N LYS A 333 22.17 -31.62 -3.58
CA LYS A 333 20.75 -31.37 -3.82
C LYS A 333 19.79 -32.56 -3.76
N GLY A 334 20.28 -33.80 -3.64
CA GLY A 334 19.44 -34.96 -3.34
C GLY A 334 19.31 -35.30 -1.85
N GLY A 335 19.96 -34.56 -0.95
CA GLY A 335 20.01 -34.88 0.48
C GLY A 335 18.77 -34.42 1.24
N GLY A 336 17.69 -35.18 1.10
CA GLY A 336 16.47 -35.05 1.90
C GLY A 336 15.79 -36.41 2.05
N VAL A 337 15.28 -36.69 3.25
CA VAL A 337 14.68 -37.97 3.63
C VAL A 337 13.41 -37.74 4.44
N THR A 338 12.32 -38.39 4.04
CA THR A 338 11.07 -38.45 4.83
C THR A 338 10.77 -39.89 5.21
N CYS A 339 10.63 -40.15 6.52
CA CYS A 339 10.34 -41.48 7.03
C CYS A 339 8.83 -41.63 7.33
N HIS A 340 8.16 -42.56 6.66
CA HIS A 340 6.72 -42.78 6.79
C HIS A 340 6.40 -43.73 7.96
N TYR A 341 6.10 -43.18 9.14
CA TYR A 341 5.69 -43.94 10.33
C TYR A 341 4.22 -44.35 10.33
N THR A 342 3.41 -43.66 9.53
CA THR A 342 1.99 -43.92 9.31
C THR A 342 1.72 -43.93 7.81
N ASP A 343 0.68 -44.63 7.40
CA ASP A 343 0.18 -44.59 6.02
C ASP A 343 -0.71 -43.35 5.76
N ASN A 344 -0.97 -42.54 6.79
CA ASN A 344 -1.61 -41.24 6.66
C ASN A 344 -0.70 -40.24 5.90
N LEU A 345 -0.95 -40.12 4.60
CA LEU A 345 -0.21 -39.22 3.72
C LEU A 345 -0.40 -37.75 4.10
N THR A 346 -1.55 -37.36 4.66
CA THR A 346 -1.83 -35.96 5.05
C THR A 346 -0.83 -35.53 6.10
N TYR A 347 -0.74 -36.31 7.19
CA TYR A 347 0.19 -36.06 8.28
C TYR A 347 1.63 -36.02 7.78
N VAL A 348 2.07 -37.04 7.01
CA VAL A 348 3.47 -37.12 6.56
C VAL A 348 3.84 -35.94 5.66
N VAL A 349 2.96 -35.51 4.75
CA VAL A 349 3.27 -34.40 3.84
C VAL A 349 3.29 -33.06 4.57
N THR A 350 2.25 -32.74 5.34
CA THR A 350 2.12 -31.40 5.94
C THR A 350 3.05 -31.17 7.13
N GLN A 351 3.50 -32.24 7.81
CA GLN A 351 4.29 -32.13 9.04
C GLN A 351 5.75 -32.53 8.88
N VAL A 352 6.04 -33.60 8.12
CA VAL A 352 7.41 -34.10 7.99
C VAL A 352 8.00 -33.62 6.68
N TRP A 353 7.37 -33.92 5.55
CA TRP A 353 7.98 -33.61 4.26
C TRP A 353 8.06 -32.10 3.99
N ALA A 354 7.02 -31.33 4.35
CA ALA A 354 7.05 -29.87 4.26
C ALA A 354 8.15 -29.25 5.15
N HIS A 355 8.45 -29.86 6.30
CA HIS A 355 9.52 -29.46 7.19
C HIS A 355 10.90 -29.74 6.59
N GLU A 356 11.14 -30.98 6.15
CA GLU A 356 12.42 -31.37 5.56
C GLU A 356 12.71 -30.64 4.24
N THR A 357 11.67 -30.41 3.43
CA THR A 357 11.79 -29.58 2.23
C THR A 357 12.14 -28.13 2.61
N GLY A 358 11.64 -27.63 3.75
CA GLY A 358 11.96 -26.30 4.24
C GLY A 358 13.46 -26.14 4.48
N HIS A 359 14.09 -27.13 5.11
CA HIS A 359 15.56 -27.19 5.26
C HIS A 359 16.28 -27.20 3.91
N GLN A 360 15.81 -28.00 2.93
CA GLN A 360 16.39 -28.00 1.58
C GLN A 360 16.33 -26.62 0.90
N PHE A 361 15.40 -25.76 1.32
CA PHE A 361 15.24 -24.36 0.91
C PHE A 361 15.72 -23.33 1.96
N SER A 362 16.66 -23.71 2.83
CA SER A 362 17.35 -22.83 3.80
C SER A 362 16.57 -22.45 5.07
N ALA A 363 15.38 -23.01 5.32
CA ALA A 363 14.64 -22.73 6.54
C ALA A 363 15.30 -23.39 7.77
N GLN A 364 15.38 -22.68 8.88
CA GLN A 364 15.82 -23.21 10.17
C GLN A 364 14.63 -23.45 11.12
N HIS A 365 14.87 -24.13 12.24
CA HIS A 365 13.83 -24.36 13.24
C HIS A 365 13.36 -23.07 13.91
N THR A 366 12.07 -22.97 14.19
CA THR A 366 11.43 -21.76 14.73
C THR A 366 11.18 -21.81 16.24
N PHE A 367 11.42 -22.94 16.90
CA PHE A 367 11.02 -23.18 18.29
C PHE A 367 12.14 -22.92 19.33
N ASN A 368 11.74 -22.56 20.54
CA ASN A 368 12.64 -22.13 21.62
C ASN A 368 13.03 -23.21 22.63
N ASN A 369 12.30 -24.31 22.75
CA ASN A 369 12.64 -25.37 23.70
C ASN A 369 12.05 -26.75 23.34
N CYS A 370 12.87 -27.61 22.74
CA CYS A 370 12.55 -29.00 22.43
C CYS A 370 13.79 -29.92 22.47
N ASN A 371 14.38 -30.07 23.66
CA ASN A 371 15.42 -31.06 23.94
C ASN A 371 16.72 -30.90 23.13
N GLY A 372 17.14 -29.68 22.77
CA GLY A 372 18.46 -29.41 22.19
C GLY A 372 18.51 -29.31 20.66
N ASN A 373 17.35 -29.27 19.98
CA ASN A 373 17.23 -29.11 18.52
C ASN A 373 16.86 -27.68 18.11
N GLU A 374 16.88 -26.72 19.03
CA GLU A 374 16.58 -25.33 18.77
C GLU A 374 17.64 -24.74 17.82
N SER A 375 17.23 -23.85 16.90
CA SER A 375 18.17 -23.10 16.06
C SER A 375 18.53 -21.76 16.73
N PRO A 376 19.78 -21.54 17.17
CA PRO A 376 20.20 -20.26 17.73
C PRO A 376 19.96 -19.13 16.72
N GLY A 377 19.32 -18.05 17.15
CA GLY A 377 19.02 -16.91 16.26
C GLY A 377 17.73 -17.04 15.43
N ASN A 378 17.01 -18.17 15.50
CA ASN A 378 15.74 -18.35 14.78
C ASN A 378 14.57 -18.87 15.65
N ALA A 379 14.81 -19.03 16.95
CA ALA A 379 13.87 -19.59 17.93
C ALA A 379 12.79 -18.59 18.41
N TYR A 380 11.85 -18.24 17.54
CA TYR A 380 10.79 -17.24 17.79
C TYR A 380 9.49 -17.78 18.41
N GLU A 381 9.28 -19.09 18.42
CA GLU A 381 8.07 -19.72 18.97
C GLU A 381 8.32 -20.31 20.37
N PRO A 382 7.37 -20.16 21.32
CA PRO A 382 7.52 -20.70 22.67
C PRO A 382 7.54 -22.24 22.66
N GLY A 383 8.30 -22.85 23.58
CA GLY A 383 8.31 -24.30 23.75
C GLY A 383 8.67 -25.04 22.46
N GLY A 384 7.87 -26.04 22.09
CA GLY A 384 8.00 -26.79 20.84
C GLY A 384 7.50 -26.11 19.58
N GLY A 385 6.91 -24.91 19.70
CA GLY A 385 6.25 -24.19 18.59
C GLY A 385 4.98 -24.87 18.05
N ASN A 386 4.37 -24.21 17.05
CA ASN A 386 3.17 -24.66 16.37
C ASN A 386 3.28 -24.65 14.84
N THR A 387 4.22 -23.92 14.21
CA THR A 387 4.34 -23.85 12.74
C THR A 387 5.06 -25.06 12.12
N ILE A 388 5.09 -25.17 10.79
CA ILE A 388 5.69 -26.32 10.08
C ILE A 388 7.17 -26.55 10.45
N MET A 389 7.97 -25.49 10.64
CA MET A 389 9.38 -25.62 11.05
C MET A 389 9.57 -25.83 12.57
N SER A 390 8.49 -26.17 13.27
CA SER A 390 8.47 -26.47 14.69
C SER A 390 8.34 -27.97 15.00
N TYR A 391 8.51 -28.35 16.27
CA TYR A 391 8.36 -29.74 16.75
C TYR A 391 7.08 -29.89 17.59
N CYS A 392 5.98 -29.29 17.13
CA CYS A 392 4.68 -29.35 17.79
C CYS A 392 4.31 -30.78 18.24
N GLY A 393 3.80 -30.93 19.45
CA GLY A 393 3.41 -32.23 19.99
C GLY A 393 4.56 -33.18 20.37
N LEU A 394 5.83 -32.91 20.03
CA LEU A 394 6.97 -33.80 20.24
C LEU A 394 7.84 -33.45 21.48
N CYS A 395 7.60 -32.31 22.11
CA CYS A 395 8.45 -31.71 23.14
C CYS A 395 7.97 -32.00 24.59
N GLY A 396 7.09 -33.00 24.78
CA GLY A 396 6.58 -33.40 26.09
C GLY A 396 5.91 -32.25 26.85
N SER A 397 6.42 -31.90 28.03
CA SER A 397 5.90 -30.79 28.83
C SER A 397 6.12 -29.42 28.20
N ASN A 398 6.98 -29.30 27.19
CA ASN A 398 7.21 -28.07 26.44
C ASN A 398 6.31 -27.91 25.21
N ASN A 399 5.34 -28.80 25.00
CA ASN A 399 4.35 -28.66 23.94
C ASN A 399 3.41 -27.47 24.18
N VAL A 400 3.29 -26.62 23.16
CA VAL A 400 2.30 -25.54 23.09
C VAL A 400 0.94 -26.09 22.65
N SER A 401 0.96 -26.98 21.66
CA SER A 401 -0.17 -27.71 21.12
C SER A 401 0.22 -29.17 20.88
N SER A 402 -0.77 -30.05 20.76
CA SER A 402 -0.59 -31.44 20.32
C SER A 402 -0.49 -31.58 18.80
N THR A 403 -0.87 -30.55 18.05
CA THR A 403 -0.90 -30.53 16.57
C THR A 403 -0.33 -29.21 16.06
N CYS A 404 0.46 -29.26 15.00
CA CYS A 404 0.94 -28.07 14.29
C CYS A 404 -0.20 -27.45 13.49
N VAL A 405 -0.06 -26.15 13.27
CA VAL A 405 -0.79 -25.42 12.24
C VAL A 405 -0.04 -25.55 10.91
N PRO A 406 -0.72 -25.78 9.78
CA PRO A 406 -0.09 -26.04 8.48
C PRO A 406 0.37 -24.75 7.77
N ASN A 407 1.06 -23.86 8.49
CA ASN A 407 1.62 -22.62 7.94
C ASN A 407 3.07 -22.43 8.40
N PHE A 408 3.81 -21.59 7.68
CA PHE A 408 5.16 -21.18 8.07
C PHE A 408 5.14 -19.92 8.95
N HIS A 409 6.10 -19.84 9.87
CA HIS A 409 6.42 -18.59 10.56
C HIS A 409 7.03 -17.60 9.56
N SER A 410 6.78 -16.31 9.73
CA SER A 410 7.33 -15.24 8.88
C SER A 410 8.86 -15.27 8.74
N THR A 411 9.61 -15.73 9.76
CA THR A 411 11.07 -15.94 9.66
C THR A 411 11.44 -17.01 8.62
N THR A 412 10.65 -18.09 8.52
CA THR A 412 10.87 -19.15 7.54
C THR A 412 10.59 -18.61 6.14
N VAL A 413 9.53 -17.82 5.99
CA VAL A 413 9.20 -17.13 4.73
C VAL A 413 10.34 -16.22 4.30
N GLU A 414 10.87 -15.40 5.22
CA GLU A 414 12.03 -14.56 4.96
C GLU A 414 13.26 -15.36 4.52
N GLN A 415 13.61 -16.44 5.22
CA GLN A 415 14.76 -17.30 4.90
C GLN A 415 14.64 -17.95 3.52
N VAL A 416 13.48 -18.56 3.22
CA VAL A 416 13.25 -19.23 1.93
C VAL A 416 13.24 -18.23 0.79
N LEU A 417 12.54 -17.09 0.94
CA LEU A 417 12.52 -16.05 -0.09
C LEU A 417 13.92 -15.48 -0.35
N SER A 418 14.70 -15.21 0.70
CA SER A 418 16.09 -14.78 0.56
C SER A 418 16.93 -15.79 -0.23
N PHE A 419 16.80 -17.08 0.10
CA PHE A 419 17.53 -18.17 -0.54
C PHE A 419 17.20 -18.33 -2.03
N ILE A 420 15.92 -18.24 -2.42
CA ILE A 420 15.50 -18.42 -3.82
C ILE A 420 15.67 -17.15 -4.67
N GLN A 421 15.70 -15.98 -4.05
CA GLN A 421 15.84 -14.71 -4.78
C GLN A 421 17.31 -14.30 -4.94
N THR A 422 18.12 -14.50 -3.90
CA THR A 422 19.51 -14.00 -3.88
C THR A 422 20.55 -15.05 -3.47
N GLY A 423 20.13 -16.13 -2.80
CA GLY A 423 20.99 -17.22 -2.35
C GLY A 423 21.21 -18.33 -3.40
N GLY A 424 21.69 -19.50 -2.94
CA GLY A 424 21.98 -20.65 -3.79
C GLY A 424 20.76 -21.18 -4.57
N GLY A 425 19.56 -21.04 -4.01
CA GLY A 425 18.29 -21.41 -4.63
C GLY A 425 17.95 -20.61 -5.88
N SER A 426 18.55 -19.42 -6.07
CA SER A 426 18.38 -18.60 -7.28
C SER A 426 19.11 -19.15 -8.51
N THR A 427 20.04 -20.09 -8.32
CA THR A 427 20.91 -20.60 -9.40
C THR A 427 20.26 -21.67 -10.28
N CYS A 428 19.08 -22.15 -9.89
CA CYS A 428 18.29 -23.12 -10.64
C CYS A 428 16.79 -22.86 -10.49
N GLY A 429 15.96 -23.73 -11.08
CA GLY A 429 14.53 -23.50 -11.20
C GLY A 429 14.18 -22.61 -12.39
N THR A 430 12.95 -22.75 -12.88
CA THR A 430 12.42 -21.95 -13.99
C THR A 430 11.47 -20.90 -13.42
N GLU A 431 11.72 -19.63 -13.74
CA GLU A 431 10.87 -18.51 -13.36
C GLU A 431 9.66 -18.38 -14.30
N ILE A 432 8.48 -18.26 -13.72
CA ILE A 432 7.24 -17.92 -14.41
C ILE A 432 6.79 -16.58 -13.81
N ILE A 433 6.89 -15.51 -14.59
CA ILE A 433 6.34 -14.21 -14.22
C ILE A 433 4.82 -14.34 -14.21
N THR A 434 4.20 -14.05 -13.07
CA THR A 434 2.74 -14.10 -12.92
C THR A 434 2.13 -12.72 -13.22
N ASP A 435 0.81 -12.63 -13.20
CA ASP A 435 0.07 -11.37 -13.21
C ASP A 435 -0.22 -10.85 -11.79
N ASN A 436 0.24 -11.53 -10.74
CA ASN A 436 0.03 -11.16 -9.35
C ASN A 436 1.07 -10.14 -8.88
N SER A 437 0.62 -9.10 -8.18
CA SER A 437 1.44 -8.09 -7.51
C SER A 437 1.64 -8.46 -6.05
N LEU A 438 2.72 -7.98 -5.44
CA LEU A 438 2.93 -8.16 -4.01
C LEU A 438 1.92 -7.34 -3.19
N PRO A 439 1.41 -7.87 -2.06
CA PRO A 439 0.63 -7.09 -1.12
C PRO A 439 1.53 -6.09 -0.39
N VAL A 440 0.90 -5.10 0.28
CA VAL A 440 1.58 -4.07 1.08
C VAL A 440 1.10 -4.16 2.52
N ALA A 441 2.03 -4.27 3.47
CA ALA A 441 1.77 -4.26 4.89
C ALA A 441 2.04 -2.88 5.51
N GLU A 442 1.09 -2.36 6.28
CA GLU A 442 1.17 -1.05 6.93
C GLU A 442 0.83 -1.14 8.42
N LEU A 443 1.51 -0.31 9.23
CA LEU A 443 1.28 -0.19 10.67
C LEU A 443 1.12 1.28 11.05
N ASN A 444 0.12 1.56 11.88
CA ASN A 444 -0.13 2.90 12.45
C ASN A 444 0.57 3.13 13.79
N TYR A 445 1.62 2.37 14.08
CA TYR A 445 2.38 2.44 15.32
C TYR A 445 3.72 3.18 15.13
N THR A 446 4.19 3.82 16.20
CA THR A 446 5.59 4.26 16.31
C THR A 446 6.32 3.31 17.25
N ASN A 447 7.46 2.76 16.83
CA ASN A 447 8.25 1.84 17.67
C ASN A 447 8.68 2.50 19.00
N GLY A 448 8.73 1.70 20.07
CA GLY A 448 9.31 2.08 21.37
C GLY A 448 8.34 2.56 22.45
N PHE A 449 7.01 2.50 22.24
CA PHE A 449 6.06 2.80 23.33
C PHE A 449 6.07 1.72 24.43
N SER A 450 5.43 2.00 25.57
CA SER A 450 5.34 1.06 26.69
C SER A 450 3.90 0.69 27.04
N ILE A 451 3.70 -0.56 27.48
CA ILE A 451 2.45 -1.09 28.03
C ILE A 451 2.64 -1.53 29.50
N PRO A 452 1.59 -1.53 30.33
CA PRO A 452 1.65 -2.09 31.68
C PRO A 452 1.86 -3.61 31.66
N ILE A 453 2.57 -4.16 32.66
CA ILE A 453 2.68 -5.62 32.85
C ILE A 453 1.33 -6.24 33.18
N SER A 454 1.19 -7.55 32.93
CA SER A 454 0.02 -8.37 33.31
C SER A 454 -1.32 -7.79 32.85
N THR A 455 -1.30 -7.14 31.68
CA THR A 455 -2.46 -6.46 31.08
C THR A 455 -2.63 -6.93 29.63
N PRO A 456 -3.84 -7.36 29.23
CA PRO A 456 -4.14 -7.69 27.84
C PRO A 456 -3.90 -6.54 26.86
N PHE A 457 -3.57 -6.86 25.63
CA PHE A 457 -3.39 -5.88 24.56
C PHE A 457 -3.88 -6.41 23.21
N ILE A 458 -4.12 -5.50 22.27
CA ILE A 458 -4.55 -5.78 20.89
C ILE A 458 -3.57 -5.14 19.91
N LEU A 459 -3.11 -5.91 18.93
CA LEU A 459 -2.32 -5.39 17.81
C LEU A 459 -3.19 -5.39 16.56
N GLU A 460 -3.10 -4.34 15.76
CA GLU A 460 -3.88 -4.09 14.55
C GLU A 460 -2.97 -3.53 13.46
N GLY A 461 -3.00 -4.14 12.28
CA GLY A 461 -2.29 -3.66 11.10
C GLY A 461 -3.26 -3.39 9.96
N HIS A 462 -2.72 -3.03 8.80
CA HIS A 462 -3.49 -2.88 7.57
C HIS A 462 -2.74 -3.52 6.41
N GLY A 463 -3.49 -4.13 5.50
CA GLY A 463 -2.94 -4.67 4.26
C GLY A 463 -3.71 -4.12 3.06
N PHE A 464 -3.00 -3.89 1.96
CA PHE A 464 -3.59 -3.54 0.67
C PHE A 464 -2.95 -4.40 -0.42
N ASP A 465 -3.76 -4.86 -1.36
CA ASP A 465 -3.31 -5.62 -2.52
C ASP A 465 -3.69 -4.90 -3.82
N PRO A 466 -2.74 -4.61 -4.74
CA PRO A 466 -3.02 -3.91 -5.99
C PRO A 466 -3.99 -4.64 -6.92
N ASP A 467 -4.03 -5.97 -6.89
CA ASP A 467 -4.88 -6.80 -7.75
C ASP A 467 -6.27 -7.03 -7.15
N GLY A 468 -6.46 -6.62 -5.90
CA GLY A 468 -7.69 -6.81 -5.15
C GLY A 468 -7.87 -8.24 -4.69
N ASP A 469 -6.78 -8.99 -4.53
CA ASP A 469 -6.79 -10.29 -3.90
C ASP A 469 -7.12 -10.17 -2.41
N VAL A 470 -7.69 -11.24 -1.86
CA VAL A 470 -8.16 -11.21 -0.48
C VAL A 470 -7.03 -11.65 0.44
N LEU A 471 -6.74 -10.77 1.40
CA LEU A 471 -5.59 -10.87 2.26
C LEU A 471 -5.87 -11.72 3.50
N THR A 472 -4.87 -12.50 3.91
CA THR A 472 -4.79 -13.11 5.24
C THR A 472 -3.64 -12.52 6.04
N TYR A 473 -3.78 -12.52 7.36
CA TYR A 473 -2.95 -11.75 8.28
C TYR A 473 -2.45 -12.62 9.43
N SER A 474 -1.18 -12.46 9.82
CA SER A 474 -0.67 -13.03 11.06
C SER A 474 0.08 -11.99 11.88
N TRP A 475 -0.21 -11.95 13.19
CA TRP A 475 0.61 -11.28 14.18
C TRP A 475 1.41 -12.31 14.97
N GLU A 476 2.72 -12.32 14.75
CA GLU A 476 3.65 -13.33 15.25
C GLU A 476 4.68 -12.70 16.20
N GLN A 477 5.03 -13.36 17.30
CA GLN A 477 6.05 -12.83 18.19
C GLN A 477 7.43 -12.99 17.54
N PHE A 478 8.25 -11.95 17.63
CA PHE A 478 9.56 -11.86 16.97
C PHE A 478 10.68 -11.54 17.97
N ASN A 479 10.59 -12.08 19.18
CA ASN A 479 11.66 -11.96 20.18
C ASN A 479 12.59 -13.17 20.12
N LEU A 480 13.88 -12.93 19.89
CA LEU A 480 14.94 -13.88 20.22
C LEU A 480 15.29 -13.71 21.69
N GLY A 481 15.08 -14.73 22.50
CA GLY A 481 15.46 -14.75 23.91
C GLY A 481 16.09 -16.09 24.29
N PRO A 482 16.54 -16.23 25.55
CA PRO A 482 17.12 -17.49 26.00
C PRO A 482 16.08 -18.62 25.89
N GLN A 483 16.56 -19.86 25.81
CA GLN A 483 15.72 -21.04 25.95
C GLN A 483 14.95 -20.98 27.28
N SER A 484 13.64 -21.18 27.24
CA SER A 484 12.76 -21.11 28.42
C SER A 484 11.71 -22.21 28.42
N THR A 485 11.22 -22.59 29.60
CA THR A 485 10.11 -23.54 29.72
C THR A 485 8.82 -22.89 29.24
N VAL A 486 8.04 -23.61 28.44
CA VAL A 486 6.73 -23.12 27.96
C VAL A 486 5.86 -22.65 29.14
N GLY A 487 5.20 -21.51 29.01
CA GLY A 487 4.40 -20.92 30.08
C GLY A 487 5.18 -20.14 31.15
N SER A 488 6.51 -20.19 31.13
CA SER A 488 7.38 -19.50 32.11
C SER A 488 8.53 -18.76 31.39
N PRO A 489 8.21 -17.74 30.57
CA PRO A 489 9.21 -17.03 29.79
C PRO A 489 10.20 -16.26 30.68
N THR A 490 11.47 -16.25 30.28
CA THR A 490 12.58 -15.56 30.96
C THR A 490 13.22 -14.54 30.03
N ASP A 491 13.63 -13.39 30.56
CA ASP A 491 14.14 -12.25 29.78
C ASP A 491 13.21 -11.92 28.60
N ASN A 492 13.72 -11.98 27.36
CA ASN A 492 12.95 -11.73 26.15
C ASN A 492 12.52 -13.03 25.44
N SER A 493 12.50 -14.20 26.09
CA SER A 493 12.11 -15.46 25.44
C SER A 493 10.66 -15.42 24.90
N PRO A 494 10.34 -16.12 23.79
CA PRO A 494 8.98 -16.17 23.26
C PRO A 494 7.95 -16.62 24.30
N SER A 495 6.79 -15.97 24.27
CA SER A 495 5.69 -16.14 25.23
C SER A 495 4.30 -16.24 24.58
N PHE A 496 4.17 -15.99 23.28
CA PHE A 496 2.93 -16.05 22.52
C PHE A 496 3.09 -16.98 21.33
N ALA A 497 2.29 -18.05 21.30
CA ALA A 497 2.27 -18.99 20.20
C ALA A 497 1.80 -18.37 18.88
N THR A 498 2.34 -18.84 17.76
CA THR A 498 1.82 -18.53 16.43
C THR A 498 0.50 -19.26 16.19
N LEU A 499 -0.43 -18.58 15.52
CA LEU A 499 -1.76 -19.08 15.14
C LEU A 499 -1.87 -19.11 13.62
N GLU A 500 -2.89 -19.78 13.10
CA GLU A 500 -3.21 -19.76 11.67
C GLU A 500 -3.50 -18.33 11.19
N PRO A 501 -3.14 -17.98 9.94
CA PRO A 501 -3.50 -16.70 9.35
C PRO A 501 -5.01 -16.43 9.42
N ALA A 502 -5.39 -15.22 9.82
CA ALA A 502 -6.78 -14.80 9.95
C ALA A 502 -7.21 -13.87 8.81
N SER A 503 -8.51 -13.78 8.54
CA SER A 503 -9.08 -12.80 7.60
C SER A 503 -9.22 -11.39 8.18
N VAL A 504 -8.90 -11.20 9.47
CA VAL A 504 -8.93 -9.92 10.16
C VAL A 504 -7.51 -9.45 10.49
N PRO A 505 -7.19 -8.15 10.36
CA PRO A 505 -5.82 -7.67 10.48
C PRO A 505 -5.41 -7.36 11.92
N TYR A 506 -6.18 -7.82 12.91
CA TYR A 506 -5.91 -7.61 14.33
C TYR A 506 -5.84 -8.93 15.12
N ARG A 507 -5.09 -8.91 16.22
CA ARG A 507 -4.99 -10.02 17.17
C ARG A 507 -4.97 -9.52 18.61
N VAL A 508 -5.75 -10.20 19.45
CA VAL A 508 -5.80 -9.98 20.91
C VAL A 508 -4.83 -10.93 21.62
N PHE A 509 -4.09 -10.39 22.60
CA PHE A 509 -3.08 -11.12 23.36
C PHE A 509 -3.38 -11.10 24.87
N PRO A 510 -3.60 -12.28 25.50
CA PRO A 510 -3.85 -13.59 24.88
C PRO A 510 -5.14 -13.61 24.06
N ALA A 511 -5.41 -14.70 23.33
CA ALA A 511 -6.65 -14.84 22.57
C ALA A 511 -7.90 -14.45 23.39
N LEU A 512 -8.82 -13.68 22.81
CA LEU A 512 -9.98 -13.11 23.51
C LEU A 512 -10.81 -14.16 24.27
N SER A 513 -10.98 -15.34 23.68
CA SER A 513 -11.68 -16.48 24.30
C SER A 513 -11.03 -16.92 25.62
N LYS A 514 -9.71 -16.81 25.76
CA LYS A 514 -8.99 -17.11 27.01
C LYS A 514 -9.23 -16.05 28.07
N ILE A 515 -9.25 -14.78 27.67
CA ILE A 515 -9.53 -13.65 28.57
C ILE A 515 -10.95 -13.77 29.14
N ILE A 516 -11.97 -13.95 28.28
CA ILE A 516 -13.37 -14.05 28.69
C ILE A 516 -13.62 -15.23 29.65
N ASN A 517 -12.97 -16.37 29.41
CA ASN A 517 -13.14 -17.58 30.21
C ASN A 517 -12.23 -17.61 31.45
N ASN A 518 -11.38 -16.61 31.66
CA ASN A 518 -10.32 -16.61 32.68
C ASN A 518 -9.44 -17.87 32.61
N GLN A 519 -9.18 -18.36 31.39
CA GLN A 519 -8.39 -19.56 31.12
C GLN A 519 -7.03 -19.17 30.55
N TYR A 520 -6.05 -18.99 31.43
CA TYR A 520 -4.66 -18.78 31.03
C TYR A 520 -3.96 -20.14 30.94
N ASN A 521 -3.34 -20.43 29.80
CA ASN A 521 -2.53 -21.64 29.59
C ASN A 521 -1.07 -21.26 29.27
N ASN A 522 -0.22 -22.25 29.09
CA ASN A 522 1.21 -22.07 28.82
C ASN A 522 1.52 -21.52 27.41
N SER A 523 0.56 -21.51 26.48
CA SER A 523 0.77 -21.10 25.08
C SER A 523 0.82 -19.59 24.84
N GLU A 524 0.22 -18.78 25.73
CA GLU A 524 0.19 -17.33 25.62
C GLU A 524 0.27 -16.70 27.02
N VAL A 525 1.41 -16.11 27.35
CA VAL A 525 1.70 -15.58 28.69
C VAL A 525 1.95 -14.08 28.62
N LEU A 526 1.14 -13.33 29.37
CA LEU A 526 1.34 -11.89 29.57
C LEU A 526 2.62 -11.64 30.39
N PRO A 527 3.45 -10.65 30.03
CA PRO A 527 4.63 -10.30 30.82
C PRO A 527 4.29 -9.93 32.27
N THR A 528 5.04 -10.48 33.22
CA THR A 528 4.92 -10.15 34.66
C THR A 528 6.05 -9.27 35.18
N TYR A 529 6.99 -8.92 34.31
CA TYR A 529 8.17 -8.09 34.57
C TYR A 529 8.49 -7.22 33.35
N SER A 530 9.39 -6.25 33.51
CA SER A 530 9.80 -5.39 32.41
C SER A 530 10.56 -6.17 31.35
N ARG A 531 10.10 -6.14 30.09
CA ARG A 531 10.77 -6.80 28.97
C ARG A 531 10.36 -6.19 27.63
N ASP A 532 11.20 -6.41 26.62
CA ASP A 532 10.89 -5.99 25.26
C ASP A 532 9.99 -7.01 24.59
N LEU A 533 9.07 -6.51 23.78
CA LEU A 533 8.13 -7.27 22.98
C LEU A 533 8.31 -6.83 21.53
N ASN A 534 8.73 -7.80 20.71
CA ASN A 534 8.87 -7.63 19.28
C ASN A 534 7.79 -8.51 18.64
N PHE A 535 7.09 -7.97 17.67
CA PHE A 535 6.11 -8.67 16.86
C PHE A 535 6.36 -8.38 15.39
N ARG A 536 5.96 -9.30 14.53
CA ARG A 536 5.91 -9.11 13.08
C ARG A 536 4.48 -9.28 12.60
N PHE A 537 4.02 -8.31 11.82
CA PHE A 537 2.75 -8.36 11.10
C PHE A 537 3.05 -8.77 9.67
N ILE A 538 2.52 -9.91 9.23
CA ILE A 538 2.70 -10.43 7.87
C ILE A 538 1.34 -10.50 7.15
N VAL A 539 1.33 -10.05 5.90
CA VAL A 539 0.18 -10.02 4.98
C VAL A 539 0.47 -11.00 3.85
N ARG A 540 -0.52 -11.82 3.47
CA ARG A 540 -0.45 -12.78 2.35
C ARG A 540 -1.61 -12.54 1.40
N ASP A 541 -1.35 -12.46 0.10
CA ASP A 541 -2.39 -12.28 -0.93
C ASP A 541 -3.15 -13.58 -1.28
N ASN A 542 -2.56 -14.74 -0.98
CA ASN A 542 -3.07 -16.07 -1.31
C ASN A 542 -3.36 -16.27 -2.82
N ALA A 543 -2.64 -15.54 -3.67
CA ALA A 543 -2.87 -15.53 -5.10
C ALA A 543 -2.61 -16.90 -5.74
N THR A 544 -3.52 -17.30 -6.63
CA THR A 544 -3.51 -18.65 -7.20
C THR A 544 -2.46 -18.84 -8.30
N GLY A 545 -1.83 -17.79 -8.81
CA GLY A 545 -0.67 -17.87 -9.71
C GLY A 545 0.66 -18.14 -8.98
N GLY A 546 0.66 -18.04 -7.66
CA GLY A 546 1.84 -17.96 -6.80
C GLY A 546 1.64 -16.78 -5.84
N GLY A 547 1.62 -17.07 -4.54
CA GLY A 547 1.31 -16.09 -3.51
C GLY A 547 2.47 -15.15 -3.21
N GLY A 548 2.12 -13.90 -2.93
CA GLY A 548 2.98 -12.83 -2.46
C GLY A 548 2.76 -12.55 -0.98
N VAL A 549 3.82 -12.03 -0.35
CA VAL A 549 3.81 -11.64 1.05
C VAL A 549 4.54 -10.32 1.25
N ASP A 550 4.12 -9.58 2.28
CA ASP A 550 4.83 -8.43 2.82
C ASP A 550 4.68 -8.38 4.34
N TRP A 551 5.59 -7.72 5.04
CA TRP A 551 5.57 -7.66 6.50
C TRP A 551 6.13 -6.37 7.10
N LYS A 552 5.72 -6.08 8.34
CA LYS A 552 6.22 -4.98 9.16
C LYS A 552 6.57 -5.44 10.57
N ASN A 553 7.68 -4.96 11.10
CA ASN A 553 8.11 -5.21 12.47
C ASN A 553 7.54 -4.15 13.43
N LEU A 554 7.15 -4.57 14.62
CA LEU A 554 6.68 -3.72 15.70
C LEU A 554 7.43 -4.05 16.99
N SER A 555 8.05 -3.04 17.59
CA SER A 555 8.77 -3.18 18.87
C SER A 555 8.21 -2.23 19.93
N PHE A 556 7.90 -2.77 21.10
CA PHE A 556 7.45 -2.02 22.28
C PHE A 556 7.86 -2.71 23.57
N LYS A 557 7.61 -2.09 24.73
CA LYS A 557 8.06 -2.60 26.03
C LYS A 557 6.91 -2.86 26.98
N ALA A 558 6.88 -4.01 27.65
CA ALA A 558 6.12 -4.16 28.88
C ALA A 558 6.94 -3.61 30.05
N THR A 559 6.37 -2.79 30.93
CA THR A 559 7.08 -2.19 32.07
C THR A 559 6.47 -2.58 33.41
N ALA A 560 7.30 -3.00 34.36
CA ALA A 560 6.90 -3.24 35.74
C ALA A 560 6.66 -1.94 36.55
N GLU A 561 6.93 -0.77 35.97
CA GLU A 561 6.63 0.53 36.57
C GLU A 561 5.12 0.86 36.51
N ALA A 562 4.36 0.15 35.69
CA ALA A 562 2.91 0.27 35.54
C ALA A 562 2.22 -1.10 35.42
N GLY A 563 0.97 -1.19 35.86
CA GLY A 563 0.16 -2.40 35.79
C GLY A 563 0.09 -3.22 37.09
N PRO A 564 -0.82 -4.21 37.16
CA PRO A 564 -1.79 -4.55 36.12
C PRO A 564 -2.93 -3.53 36.03
N PHE A 565 -3.33 -3.16 34.80
CA PHE A 565 -4.48 -2.30 34.57
C PHE A 565 -5.78 -3.12 34.65
N LYS A 566 -6.65 -2.80 35.61
CA LYS A 566 -7.82 -3.65 35.94
C LYS A 566 -9.05 -2.85 36.31
N ILE A 567 -10.21 -3.31 35.89
CA ILE A 567 -11.49 -2.83 36.42
C ILE A 567 -11.57 -3.19 37.92
N SER A 568 -11.87 -2.21 38.77
CA SER A 568 -12.02 -2.34 40.22
C SER A 568 -13.48 -2.24 40.69
N TYR A 569 -14.39 -1.78 39.81
CA TYR A 569 -15.84 -1.94 39.99
C TYR A 569 -16.55 -1.97 38.62
N PRO A 570 -17.44 -2.97 38.37
CA PRO A 570 -17.88 -4.02 39.29
C PRO A 570 -16.89 -5.19 39.42
N GLN A 571 -16.81 -5.80 40.61
CA GLN A 571 -15.94 -6.96 40.92
C GLN A 571 -16.69 -8.30 41.00
N ALA A 572 -18.01 -8.27 41.07
CA ALA A 572 -18.87 -9.44 41.19
C ALA A 572 -20.06 -9.29 40.23
N PHE A 573 -20.81 -10.36 40.04
CA PHE A 573 -22.05 -10.30 39.28
C PHE A 573 -22.95 -9.18 39.82
N THR A 574 -23.19 -8.16 38.99
CA THR A 574 -23.87 -6.92 39.39
C THR A 574 -25.05 -6.69 38.47
N THR A 575 -26.17 -6.24 39.03
CA THR A 575 -27.36 -5.86 38.25
C THR A 575 -27.45 -4.34 38.21
N PHE A 576 -27.49 -3.80 37.00
CA PHE A 576 -27.82 -2.41 36.72
C PHE A 576 -29.20 -2.30 36.09
N THR A 577 -29.76 -1.11 36.17
CA THR A 577 -31.03 -0.76 35.51
C THR A 577 -30.73 0.02 34.24
N ILE A 578 -31.47 -0.21 33.16
CA ILE A 578 -31.36 0.58 31.91
C ILE A 578 -31.55 2.07 32.23
N GLY A 579 -30.70 2.92 31.65
CA GLY A 579 -30.68 4.37 31.86
C GLY A 579 -30.08 4.83 33.19
N GLN A 580 -29.66 3.91 34.07
CA GLN A 580 -29.02 4.23 35.35
C GLN A 580 -27.65 4.86 35.12
N GLU A 581 -27.35 5.95 35.86
CA GLU A 581 -25.99 6.46 35.99
C GLU A 581 -25.20 5.55 36.94
N VAL A 582 -24.11 4.97 36.44
CA VAL A 582 -23.24 4.06 37.18
C VAL A 582 -21.82 4.64 37.18
N GLU A 583 -21.23 4.72 38.36
CA GLU A 583 -19.80 5.02 38.49
C GLU A 583 -18.99 3.73 38.31
N LEU A 584 -18.19 3.69 37.25
CA LEU A 584 -17.23 2.62 36.98
C LEU A 584 -15.87 3.02 37.52
N LEU A 585 -15.17 2.05 38.13
CA LEU A 585 -13.87 2.26 38.74
C LEU A 585 -12.84 1.31 38.14
N TRP A 586 -11.61 1.79 38.00
CA TRP A 586 -10.46 0.97 37.59
C TRP A 586 -9.20 1.40 38.32
N ASP A 587 -8.25 0.48 38.42
CA ASP A 587 -6.90 0.80 38.88
C ASP A 587 -6.11 1.40 37.72
N VAL A 588 -5.77 2.69 37.84
CA VAL A 588 -4.93 3.39 36.86
C VAL A 588 -3.55 2.74 36.77
N ALA A 589 -3.05 2.16 37.87
CA ALA A 589 -1.80 1.40 37.92
C ALA A 589 -0.60 2.10 37.24
N ASN A 590 -0.43 3.41 37.49
CA ASN A 590 0.59 4.30 36.88
C ASN A 590 0.58 4.38 35.34
N THR A 591 -0.45 3.89 34.67
CA THR A 591 -0.52 3.91 33.20
C THR A 591 -0.67 5.32 32.62
N ASP A 592 -1.16 6.28 33.43
CA ASP A 592 -1.31 7.70 33.10
C ASP A 592 0.03 8.47 33.04
N ARG A 593 1.13 7.85 33.48
CA ARG A 593 2.45 8.48 33.61
C ARG A 593 3.48 7.80 32.72
N ALA A 594 4.63 8.46 32.55
CA ALA A 594 5.77 7.85 31.90
C ALA A 594 6.17 6.55 32.61
N PRO A 595 6.52 5.48 31.86
CA PRO A 595 6.74 5.47 30.41
C PRO A 595 5.51 5.09 29.57
N VAL A 596 4.37 4.73 30.18
CA VAL A 596 3.16 4.28 29.44
C VAL A 596 2.39 5.45 28.82
N ASN A 597 2.30 6.58 29.51
CA ASN A 597 1.71 7.85 29.02
C ASN A 597 0.27 7.74 28.47
N CYS A 598 -0.55 6.85 29.02
CA CYS A 598 -1.95 6.68 28.64
C CYS A 598 -2.85 7.69 29.37
N ALA A 599 -2.99 8.89 28.81
CA ALA A 599 -3.75 9.98 29.41
C ALA A 599 -5.28 9.76 29.40
N TYR A 600 -5.80 8.96 28.44
CA TYR A 600 -7.22 8.77 28.22
C TYR A 600 -7.58 7.31 27.96
N VAL A 601 -8.83 6.93 28.27
CA VAL A 601 -9.41 5.60 28.01
C VAL A 601 -10.79 5.71 27.37
N ASN A 602 -11.23 4.66 26.68
CA ASN A 602 -12.62 4.48 26.25
C ASN A 602 -13.29 3.39 27.08
N ILE A 603 -14.60 3.48 27.25
CA ILE A 603 -15.40 2.53 28.04
C ILE A 603 -16.50 1.98 27.16
N TRP A 604 -16.59 0.65 27.10
CA TRP A 604 -17.53 -0.08 26.26
C TRP A 604 -18.33 -1.11 27.06
N LEU A 605 -19.52 -1.44 26.56
CA LEU A 605 -20.35 -2.54 27.02
C LEU A 605 -20.53 -3.57 25.90
N SER A 606 -20.36 -4.84 26.27
CA SER A 606 -20.78 -6.03 25.53
C SER A 606 -22.11 -6.50 26.07
N ASP A 607 -22.96 -7.09 25.23
CA ASP A 607 -24.18 -7.82 25.61
C ASP A 607 -24.09 -9.33 25.38
N ASP A 608 -22.95 -9.83 24.88
CA ASP A 608 -22.73 -11.18 24.38
C ASP A 608 -21.60 -11.93 25.08
N ALA A 609 -21.39 -11.71 26.39
CA ALA A 609 -20.35 -12.32 27.21
C ALA A 609 -18.92 -11.77 27.01
N GLY A 610 -18.74 -10.73 26.19
CA GLY A 610 -17.47 -10.05 25.95
C GLY A 610 -16.85 -10.34 24.58
N TYR A 611 -17.57 -11.02 23.68
CA TYR A 611 -17.06 -11.32 22.34
C TYR A 611 -17.13 -10.08 21.43
N ASN A 612 -18.18 -9.26 21.55
CA ASN A 612 -18.34 -8.00 20.83
C ASN A 612 -18.64 -6.84 21.79
N TYR A 613 -18.25 -5.62 21.41
CA TYR A 613 -18.43 -4.40 22.22
C TYR A 613 -19.16 -3.29 21.42
N PRO A 614 -20.44 -3.48 21.06
CA PRO A 614 -21.15 -2.55 20.18
C PRO A 614 -21.58 -1.24 20.87
N TYR A 615 -21.63 -1.20 22.22
CA TYR A 615 -22.14 -0.02 22.94
C TYR A 615 -20.99 0.77 23.56
N LEU A 616 -20.64 1.91 22.96
CA LEU A 616 -19.75 2.89 23.58
C LEU A 616 -20.46 3.59 24.73
N LEU A 617 -19.86 3.57 25.92
CA LEU A 617 -20.42 4.22 27.12
C LEU A 617 -19.75 5.57 27.41
N ALA A 618 -18.47 5.69 27.09
CA ALA A 618 -17.71 6.94 27.17
C ALA A 618 -16.47 6.89 26.29
N TYR A 619 -16.15 8.00 25.64
CA TYR A 619 -14.99 8.15 24.75
C TYR A 619 -13.96 9.11 25.35
N ARG A 620 -12.66 8.82 25.16
CA ARG A 620 -11.52 9.69 25.51
C ARG A 620 -11.63 10.32 26.91
N VAL A 621 -12.00 9.53 27.91
CA VAL A 621 -12.12 10.02 29.29
C VAL A 621 -10.77 10.01 30.00
N PRO A 622 -10.45 10.99 30.88
CA PRO A 622 -9.19 10.99 31.60
C PRO A 622 -8.95 9.69 32.35
N ASN A 623 -7.74 9.14 32.23
CA ASN A 623 -7.33 7.91 32.91
C ASN A 623 -7.03 8.17 34.40
N ASN A 624 -8.05 8.51 35.17
CA ASN A 624 -7.93 8.91 36.59
C ASN A 624 -8.59 7.91 37.57
N GLY A 625 -9.07 6.77 37.07
CA GLY A 625 -9.58 5.65 37.87
C GLY A 625 -11.08 5.64 38.10
N SER A 626 -11.83 6.63 37.59
CA SER A 626 -13.29 6.69 37.74
C SER A 626 -13.99 7.42 36.60
N LYS A 627 -15.14 6.91 36.16
CA LYS A 627 -16.05 7.62 35.25
C LYS A 627 -17.49 7.21 35.52
N LYS A 628 -18.38 8.19 35.57
CA LYS A 628 -19.83 7.96 35.53
C LYS A 628 -20.30 7.80 34.10
N VAL A 629 -21.05 6.74 33.85
CA VAL A 629 -21.62 6.41 32.55
C VAL A 629 -23.10 6.04 32.70
N PHE A 630 -23.87 6.18 31.63
CA PHE A 630 -25.26 5.73 31.60
C PHE A 630 -25.35 4.35 30.96
N MET A 631 -26.13 3.46 31.57
CA MET A 631 -26.36 2.13 31.01
C MET A 631 -27.32 2.23 29.80
N PRO A 632 -26.94 1.71 28.63
CA PRO A 632 -27.73 1.86 27.40
C PRO A 632 -29.00 1.01 27.46
N ASN A 633 -29.92 1.25 26.53
CA ASN A 633 -31.16 0.49 26.38
C ASN A 633 -30.95 -0.91 25.77
N VAL A 634 -30.21 -1.77 26.48
CA VAL A 634 -29.99 -3.17 26.13
C VAL A 634 -30.28 -4.07 27.33
N LYS A 635 -31.09 -5.11 27.11
CA LYS A 635 -31.39 -6.12 28.12
C LYS A 635 -30.47 -7.31 27.94
N THR A 636 -29.59 -7.57 28.91
CA THR A 636 -28.65 -8.70 28.86
C THR A 636 -28.38 -9.28 30.24
N ASN A 637 -28.05 -10.57 30.27
CA ASN A 637 -27.52 -11.28 31.44
C ASN A 637 -26.03 -11.61 31.31
N LEU A 638 -25.46 -11.32 30.14
CA LEU A 638 -24.10 -11.68 29.75
C LEU A 638 -23.24 -10.43 29.54
N GLY A 639 -23.62 -9.28 30.11
CA GLY A 639 -22.91 -8.04 29.84
C GLY A 639 -21.47 -8.07 30.34
N ARG A 640 -20.55 -7.43 29.61
CA ARG A 640 -19.16 -7.21 30.05
C ARG A 640 -18.76 -5.77 29.80
N ILE A 641 -18.01 -5.20 30.72
CA ILE A 641 -17.45 -3.85 30.56
C ILE A 641 -16.01 -4.01 30.07
N LYS A 642 -15.62 -3.23 29.05
CA LYS A 642 -14.22 -3.09 28.61
C LYS A 642 -13.77 -1.65 28.84
N ILE A 643 -12.59 -1.48 29.43
CA ILE A 643 -11.89 -0.20 29.49
C ILE A 643 -10.62 -0.37 28.66
N GLU A 644 -10.52 0.38 27.57
CA GLU A 644 -9.40 0.32 26.63
C GLU A 644 -8.62 1.62 26.65
N ALA A 645 -7.31 1.54 26.47
CA ALA A 645 -6.48 2.72 26.30
C ALA A 645 -6.83 3.46 25.00
N TYR A 646 -6.82 4.78 25.03
CA TYR A 646 -7.16 5.62 23.86
C TYR A 646 -6.00 5.69 22.85
N ASN A 647 -4.79 5.96 23.33
CA ASN A 647 -3.56 6.15 22.52
C ASN A 647 -2.51 5.06 22.82
N ASN A 648 -2.97 3.87 23.19
CA ASN A 648 -2.11 2.73 23.50
C ASN A 648 -2.91 1.44 23.25
N ILE A 649 -2.24 0.30 23.24
CA ILE A 649 -2.82 -0.97 22.78
C ILE A 649 -3.44 -1.84 23.88
N PHE A 650 -3.30 -1.44 25.16
CA PHE A 650 -3.72 -2.26 26.28
C PHE A 650 -5.19 -2.00 26.68
N PHE A 651 -5.83 -3.02 27.26
CA PHE A 651 -7.20 -2.91 27.75
C PHE A 651 -7.46 -3.87 28.91
N THR A 652 -8.62 -3.74 29.54
CA THR A 652 -9.13 -4.65 30.57
C THR A 652 -10.61 -4.93 30.39
N ILE A 653 -11.07 -6.12 30.78
CA ILE A 653 -12.46 -6.55 30.73
C ILE A 653 -12.92 -6.93 32.15
N SER A 654 -14.19 -6.70 32.47
CA SER A 654 -14.76 -7.08 33.77
C SER A 654 -14.75 -8.60 33.96
N ASP A 655 -14.12 -9.07 35.05
CA ASP A 655 -14.02 -10.50 35.40
C ASP A 655 -15.39 -11.18 35.57
N ASN A 656 -16.43 -10.42 35.93
CA ASN A 656 -17.81 -10.90 36.13
C ASN A 656 -18.82 -10.27 35.15
N TYR A 657 -19.91 -11.00 34.88
CA TYR A 657 -21.00 -10.50 34.06
C TYR A 657 -21.76 -9.38 34.78
N VAL A 658 -22.24 -8.42 34.00
CA VAL A 658 -23.23 -7.44 34.43
C VAL A 658 -24.58 -7.78 33.80
N ARG A 659 -25.64 -7.66 34.59
CA ARG A 659 -27.02 -7.81 34.14
C ARG A 659 -27.64 -6.44 33.99
N LEU A 660 -28.25 -6.16 32.85
CA LEU A 660 -29.04 -4.96 32.62
C LEU A 660 -30.53 -5.35 32.55
N ASN A 661 -31.31 -4.81 33.49
CA ASN A 661 -32.75 -5.01 33.57
C ASN A 661 -33.50 -3.71 33.25
N GLU A 662 -34.73 -3.89 32.78
CA GLU A 662 -35.68 -2.77 32.68
C GLU A 662 -35.97 -2.18 34.08
N PRO A 663 -36.20 -0.86 34.18
CA PRO A 663 -36.68 -0.22 35.40
C PRO A 663 -37.94 -0.90 35.94
N ALA A 664 -38.14 -0.87 37.25
CA ALA A 664 -39.34 -1.43 37.91
C ALA A 664 -40.46 -0.40 38.14
N THR A 665 -40.16 0.89 37.96
CA THR A 665 -41.11 2.01 38.10
C THR A 665 -41.34 2.70 36.76
N PRO A 666 -42.48 3.39 36.55
CA PRO A 666 -42.70 4.21 35.37
C PRO A 666 -41.57 5.23 35.21
N THR A 667 -40.85 5.16 34.09
CA THR A 667 -39.75 6.07 33.77
C THR A 667 -39.50 6.04 32.26
N VAL A 668 -38.59 6.90 31.81
CA VAL A 668 -38.13 6.96 30.43
C VAL A 668 -36.61 7.06 30.42
N THR A 669 -35.98 6.44 29.42
CA THR A 669 -34.56 6.64 29.10
C THR A 669 -34.42 7.44 27.82
N MET A 670 -33.26 8.06 27.67
CA MET A 670 -32.84 8.76 26.47
C MET A 670 -31.49 8.20 26.06
N ASP A 671 -31.30 7.88 24.78
CA ASP A 671 -30.01 7.49 24.21
C ASP A 671 -29.68 8.48 23.09
N LEU A 672 -28.39 8.82 22.97
CA LEU A 672 -27.89 9.73 21.94
C LEU A 672 -27.05 8.93 20.95
N GLU A 673 -27.17 9.25 19.67
CA GLU A 673 -26.30 8.71 18.63
C GLU A 673 -25.90 9.83 17.66
N PRO A 674 -24.60 10.19 17.57
CA PRO A 674 -23.48 9.65 18.36
C PRO A 674 -23.40 10.28 19.77
N ILE A 675 -22.67 9.63 20.70
CA ILE A 675 -22.27 10.23 22.00
C ILE A 675 -20.89 10.92 21.94
N PHE A 676 -20.17 10.73 20.85
CA PHE A 676 -18.91 11.43 20.55
C PHE A 676 -18.80 11.68 19.05
N GLU A 677 -18.33 12.86 18.66
CA GLU A 677 -18.03 13.15 17.25
C GLU A 677 -16.79 14.04 17.10
N LYS A 678 -15.92 13.70 16.14
CA LYS A 678 -14.81 14.57 15.73
C LYS A 678 -15.32 15.50 14.64
N VAL A 679 -15.13 16.81 14.83
CA VAL A 679 -15.79 17.83 14.02
C VAL A 679 -14.76 18.80 13.44
N CYS A 680 -14.78 18.91 12.11
CA CYS A 680 -13.95 19.83 11.35
C CYS A 680 -14.78 21.05 10.95
N ILE A 681 -14.52 22.19 11.58
CA ILE A 681 -15.33 23.41 11.41
C ILE A 681 -14.95 24.09 10.09
N PRO A 682 -15.90 24.54 9.24
CA PRO A 682 -17.34 24.58 9.47
C PRO A 682 -18.06 23.24 9.24
N ALA A 683 -18.96 22.87 10.14
CA ALA A 683 -19.72 21.63 10.08
C ALA A 683 -21.13 21.77 10.68
N THR A 684 -22.01 20.84 10.30
CA THR A 684 -23.30 20.62 10.97
C THR A 684 -23.34 19.18 11.49
N VAL A 685 -23.43 19.04 12.81
CA VAL A 685 -23.51 17.75 13.51
C VAL A 685 -24.97 17.42 13.78
N ASN A 686 -25.37 16.18 13.47
CA ASN A 686 -26.72 15.68 13.73
C ASN A 686 -26.67 14.61 14.81
N VAL A 687 -27.30 14.87 15.96
CA VAL A 687 -27.40 13.92 17.06
C VAL A 687 -28.82 13.37 17.09
N ASN A 688 -28.98 12.09 16.78
CA ASN A 688 -30.24 11.38 16.93
C ASN A 688 -30.50 11.11 18.41
N ILE A 689 -31.74 11.30 18.82
CA ILE A 689 -32.16 11.12 20.21
C ILE A 689 -33.32 10.15 20.22
N GLU A 690 -33.06 8.97 20.79
CA GLU A 690 -34.07 7.93 20.98
C GLU A 690 -34.55 7.95 22.42
N THR A 691 -35.86 7.80 22.62
CA THR A 691 -36.45 7.70 23.95
C THR A 691 -37.21 6.40 24.08
N THR A 692 -37.08 5.72 25.22
CA THR A 692 -37.82 4.48 25.49
C THR A 692 -38.55 4.60 26.81
N SER A 693 -39.85 4.36 26.77
CA SER A 693 -40.70 4.33 27.95
C SER A 693 -40.72 2.96 28.61
N PHE A 694 -40.65 2.96 29.93
CA PHE A 694 -40.76 1.77 30.77
C PHE A 694 -41.94 1.88 31.74
N ASN A 695 -42.57 0.74 32.03
CA ASN A 695 -43.73 0.61 32.92
C ASN A 695 -44.87 1.63 32.66
N GLY A 696 -45.09 1.99 31.39
CA GLY A 696 -46.22 2.82 30.97
C GLY A 696 -46.05 4.32 31.18
N PHE A 697 -44.82 4.84 31.20
CA PHE A 697 -44.57 6.29 31.19
C PHE A 697 -45.01 6.91 29.84
N ASP A 698 -45.90 7.90 29.84
CA ASP A 698 -46.55 8.40 28.61
C ASP A 698 -46.59 9.93 28.53
N GLN A 699 -45.81 10.62 29.37
CA GLN A 699 -45.81 12.08 29.43
C GLN A 699 -44.94 12.69 28.32
N PRO A 700 -45.32 13.84 27.72
CA PRO A 700 -44.50 14.56 26.75
C PRO A 700 -43.13 14.97 27.31
N LEU A 701 -42.10 14.89 26.47
CA LEU A 701 -40.72 15.25 26.77
C LEU A 701 -40.30 16.49 25.99
N HIS A 702 -39.75 17.48 26.70
CA HIS A 702 -39.16 18.68 26.12
C HIS A 702 -37.63 18.59 26.16
N PHE A 703 -36.96 18.95 25.05
CA PHE A 703 -35.50 18.90 24.92
C PHE A 703 -34.87 20.28 24.97
N ALA A 704 -33.69 20.35 25.60
CA ALA A 704 -32.85 21.55 25.59
C ALA A 704 -31.37 21.18 25.70
N VAL A 705 -30.50 22.07 25.20
CA VAL A 705 -29.08 22.07 25.55
C VAL A 705 -28.93 22.90 26.82
N ALA A 706 -28.54 22.25 27.92
CA ALA A 706 -28.42 22.90 29.23
C ALA A 706 -27.08 23.64 29.40
N SER A 707 -26.00 23.11 28.82
CA SER A 707 -24.66 23.68 28.88
C SER A 707 -23.75 23.16 27.77
N GLY A 708 -22.60 23.81 27.55
CA GLY A 708 -21.53 23.32 26.66
C GLY A 708 -21.58 23.79 25.19
N LEU A 709 -22.55 24.63 24.81
CA LEU A 709 -22.63 25.16 23.44
C LEU A 709 -21.56 26.25 23.21
N PRO A 710 -20.68 26.11 22.21
CA PRO A 710 -19.67 27.12 21.89
C PRO A 710 -20.26 28.48 21.52
N GLU A 711 -19.47 29.54 21.70
CA GLU A 711 -19.82 30.86 21.16
C GLU A 711 -19.97 30.79 19.64
N ASN A 712 -20.97 31.48 19.08
CA ASN A 712 -21.37 31.45 17.66
C ASN A 712 -21.93 30.12 17.13
N ALA A 713 -22.01 29.06 17.95
CA ALA A 713 -22.69 27.82 17.57
C ALA A 713 -24.22 27.92 17.76
N VAL A 714 -24.99 27.20 16.94
CA VAL A 714 -26.46 27.16 17.02
C VAL A 714 -26.94 25.73 17.21
N ALA A 715 -27.84 25.51 18.17
CA ALA A 715 -28.45 24.22 18.48
C ALA A 715 -29.96 24.25 18.18
N VAL A 716 -30.46 23.31 17.37
CA VAL A 716 -31.87 23.23 16.96
C VAL A 716 -32.40 21.81 17.12
N PHE A 717 -33.48 21.63 17.89
CA PHE A 717 -34.20 20.36 17.99
C PHE A 717 -35.37 20.31 16.99
N SER A 718 -35.56 19.16 16.35
CA SER A 718 -36.66 18.95 15.40
C SER A 718 -37.25 17.54 15.52
N PRO A 719 -38.44 17.36 16.14
CA PRO A 719 -39.20 18.33 16.93
C PRO A 719 -38.64 18.52 18.35
N VAL A 720 -38.81 19.70 18.95
CA VAL A 720 -38.35 20.02 20.32
C VAL A 720 -39.17 19.33 21.43
N THR A 721 -40.30 18.72 21.09
CA THR A 721 -41.17 18.03 22.04
C THR A 721 -41.76 16.78 21.41
N ILE A 722 -41.71 15.66 22.12
CA ILE A 722 -42.16 14.35 21.63
C ILE A 722 -42.85 13.55 22.73
N LEU A 723 -43.64 12.54 22.36
CA LEU A 723 -43.98 11.44 23.26
C LEU A 723 -42.85 10.39 23.28
N PRO A 724 -42.64 9.67 24.40
CA PRO A 724 -41.65 8.60 24.46
C PRO A 724 -41.82 7.58 23.32
N GLY A 725 -40.72 7.26 22.63
CA GLY A 725 -40.70 6.36 21.47
C GLY A 725 -40.85 7.04 20.11
N GLU A 726 -41.18 8.33 20.06
CA GLU A 726 -41.07 9.12 18.84
C GLU A 726 -39.62 9.58 18.61
N PRO A 727 -39.20 9.84 17.36
CA PRO A 727 -37.84 10.31 17.07
C PRO A 727 -37.69 11.81 17.25
N THR A 728 -36.51 12.27 17.67
CA THR A 728 -36.07 13.66 17.54
C THR A 728 -34.59 13.74 17.21
N THR A 729 -34.17 14.83 16.58
CA THR A 729 -32.77 15.10 16.24
C THR A 729 -32.37 16.48 16.73
N LEU A 730 -31.16 16.58 17.27
CA LEU A 730 -30.47 17.84 17.56
C LEU A 730 -29.49 18.14 16.43
N GLN A 731 -29.69 19.28 15.75
CA GLN A 731 -28.74 19.86 14.81
C GLN A 731 -27.86 20.89 15.50
N LEU A 732 -26.55 20.68 15.47
CA LEU A 732 -25.52 21.60 15.96
C LEU A 732 -24.79 22.21 14.76
N ILE A 733 -24.95 23.52 14.58
CA ILE A 733 -24.34 24.26 13.48
C ILE A 733 -23.10 24.98 14.03
N LEU A 734 -21.93 24.58 13.56
CA LEU A 734 -20.62 25.15 13.89
C LEU A 734 -20.09 25.83 12.62
N ASP A 735 -20.32 27.13 12.49
CA ASP A 735 -19.92 27.88 11.29
C ASP A 735 -18.43 28.28 11.33
N LYS A 736 -17.95 28.93 10.26
CA LYS A 736 -16.55 29.35 10.13
C LYS A 736 -16.08 30.37 11.20
N ASN A 737 -16.99 30.97 11.96
CA ASN A 737 -16.67 31.92 13.02
C ASN A 737 -16.42 31.21 14.37
N VAL A 738 -16.63 29.90 14.44
CA VAL A 738 -16.27 29.08 15.61
C VAL A 738 -14.79 28.69 15.49
N LEU A 739 -13.92 29.42 16.20
CA LEU A 739 -12.47 29.23 16.14
C LEU A 739 -11.97 28.45 17.37
N LEU A 740 -12.09 27.12 17.33
CA LEU A 740 -11.72 26.24 18.44
C LEU A 740 -10.84 25.07 18.00
N LYS A 741 -10.01 24.59 18.93
CA LYS A 741 -9.23 23.35 18.82
C LYS A 741 -9.17 22.66 20.18
N GLU A 742 -10.27 22.01 20.56
CA GLU A 742 -10.41 21.34 21.85
C GLU A 742 -11.59 20.35 21.85
N THR A 743 -11.71 19.55 22.90
CA THR A 743 -12.91 18.73 23.14
C THR A 743 -13.90 19.49 24.03
N ILE A 744 -15.14 19.62 23.57
CA ILE A 744 -16.25 20.24 24.31
C ILE A 744 -17.29 19.19 24.71
N THR A 745 -17.91 19.34 25.88
CA THR A 745 -19.00 18.46 26.35
C THR A 745 -20.31 19.22 26.39
N LEU A 746 -21.30 18.78 25.62
CA LEU A 746 -22.66 19.32 25.61
C LEU A 746 -23.57 18.52 26.55
N GLU A 747 -24.29 19.21 27.43
CA GLU A 747 -25.32 18.60 28.27
C GLU A 747 -26.68 18.73 27.58
N ILE A 748 -27.27 17.59 27.21
CA ILE A 748 -28.61 17.49 26.64
C ILE A 748 -29.56 17.01 27.73
N ILE A 749 -30.65 17.76 27.93
CA ILE A 749 -31.69 17.41 28.90
C ILE A 749 -33.01 17.10 28.22
N ALA A 750 -33.72 16.11 28.77
CA ALA A 750 -35.12 15.84 28.47
C ALA A 750 -35.93 15.91 29.77
N PHE A 751 -36.99 16.71 29.80
CA PHE A 751 -37.81 16.90 30.99
C PHE A 751 -39.31 16.88 30.65
N SER A 752 -40.13 16.48 31.63
CA SER A 752 -41.59 16.55 31.57
C SER A 752 -42.10 17.41 32.73
N GLU A 753 -43.32 17.95 32.63
CA GLU A 753 -43.85 18.90 33.65
C GLU A 753 -43.91 18.32 35.07
N ASN A 754 -44.04 17.00 35.23
CA ASN A 754 -44.21 16.31 36.52
C ASN A 754 -43.25 15.12 36.73
N GLY A 755 -42.24 14.96 35.88
CA GLY A 755 -41.26 13.88 35.95
C GLY A 755 -39.85 14.36 36.21
N ASP A 756 -38.94 13.43 36.47
CA ASP A 756 -37.52 13.74 36.63
C ASP A 756 -36.89 14.23 35.31
N THR A 757 -35.85 15.06 35.43
CA THR A 757 -35.04 15.49 34.28
C THR A 757 -34.00 14.43 33.96
N ILE A 758 -34.04 13.92 32.72
CA ILE A 758 -33.05 13.00 32.17
C ILE A 758 -31.91 13.84 31.58
N ARG A 759 -30.67 13.41 31.80
CA ARG A 759 -29.47 14.06 31.28
C ARG A 759 -28.67 13.08 30.44
N ARG A 760 -28.13 13.54 29.32
CA ARG A 760 -27.08 12.86 28.56
C ARG A 760 -26.04 13.87 28.11
N TYR A 761 -24.87 13.36 27.77
CA TYR A 761 -23.74 14.16 27.34
C TYR A 761 -23.29 13.67 25.97
N ILE A 762 -22.93 14.62 25.12
CA ILE A 762 -22.18 14.36 23.88
C ILE A 762 -20.86 15.14 23.94
N ASP A 763 -19.77 14.45 23.64
CA ASP A 763 -18.44 15.04 23.56
C ASP A 763 -18.11 15.34 22.09
N LEU A 764 -17.71 16.57 21.74
CA LEU A 764 -17.29 16.94 20.40
C LEU A 764 -15.81 17.33 20.39
N ASP A 765 -14.99 16.66 19.59
CA ASP A 765 -13.60 17.07 19.37
C ASP A 765 -13.55 18.03 18.18
N VAL A 766 -13.60 19.33 18.46
CA VAL A 766 -13.72 20.38 17.45
C VAL A 766 -12.34 20.90 17.05
N THR A 767 -12.07 20.92 15.75
CA THR A 767 -10.87 21.54 15.16
C THR A 767 -11.25 22.49 14.04
N SER A 768 -10.84 23.74 14.15
CA SER A 768 -10.98 24.74 13.10
C SER A 768 -10.03 24.48 11.92
N ILE A 769 -10.54 24.71 10.72
CA ILE A 769 -9.75 24.65 9.48
C ILE A 769 -9.31 26.02 8.98
N ASP A 770 -9.30 27.02 9.85
CA ASP A 770 -8.84 28.35 9.48
C ASP A 770 -7.31 28.41 9.43
N PHE A 771 -6.75 28.56 8.22
CA PHE A 771 -5.32 28.76 8.01
C PHE A 771 -5.03 30.18 7.52
N SER A 772 -5.87 31.17 7.83
CA SER A 772 -5.70 32.54 7.33
C SER A 772 -4.36 33.20 7.70
N ASP A 773 -3.72 32.75 8.78
CA ASP A 773 -2.45 33.31 9.29
C ASP A 773 -1.21 32.75 8.58
N TYR A 774 -1.40 32.09 7.44
CA TYR A 774 -0.36 31.42 6.68
C TYR A 774 0.52 32.40 5.90
N GLU A 775 1.85 32.28 6.03
CA GLU A 775 2.81 33.10 5.25
C GLU A 775 4.14 32.36 5.00
N THR A 776 4.66 32.39 3.77
CA THR A 776 6.01 31.91 3.44
C THR A 776 7.07 32.99 3.72
N VAL A 777 8.21 32.63 4.29
CA VAL A 777 9.23 33.58 4.75
C VAL A 777 10.46 33.62 3.85
N PHE A 778 11.02 32.46 3.49
CA PHE A 778 12.28 32.40 2.73
C PHE A 778 12.43 31.08 1.93
N PRO A 779 12.99 31.10 0.71
CA PRO A 779 13.29 32.28 -0.11
C PRO A 779 12.01 33.00 -0.51
N VAL A 780 12.06 34.34 -0.50
CA VAL A 780 10.96 35.18 -1.00
C VAL A 780 10.83 34.99 -2.52
N SER A 781 9.60 35.10 -3.04
CA SER A 781 9.35 35.11 -4.49
C SER A 781 10.29 36.08 -5.21
N GLY A 782 10.87 35.64 -6.32
CA GLY A 782 11.79 36.44 -7.13
C GLY A 782 13.24 36.47 -6.66
N ALA A 783 13.59 35.74 -5.59
CA ALA A 783 14.97 35.68 -5.12
C ALA A 783 15.91 35.10 -6.20
N LYS A 784 17.05 35.75 -6.46
CA LYS A 784 18.01 35.37 -7.51
C LYS A 784 19.36 35.02 -6.92
N GLY A 785 20.08 34.11 -7.59
CA GLY A 785 21.44 33.75 -7.21
C GLY A 785 21.49 32.98 -5.89
N MET A 786 20.47 32.17 -5.62
CA MET A 786 20.41 31.37 -4.39
C MET A 786 21.41 30.23 -4.42
N SER A 787 21.99 29.92 -3.26
CA SER A 787 22.86 28.76 -3.10
C SER A 787 22.11 27.46 -3.39
N GLN A 788 22.83 26.44 -3.89
CA GLN A 788 22.28 25.11 -4.14
C GLN A 788 21.84 24.38 -2.86
N LEU A 789 22.27 24.83 -1.67
CA LEU A 789 21.94 24.28 -0.35
C LEU A 789 21.15 25.28 0.49
N ILE A 790 19.96 25.63 0.03
CA ILE A 790 19.06 26.59 0.67
C ILE A 790 18.17 25.94 1.75
N GLN A 791 17.89 26.69 2.81
CA GLN A 791 16.85 26.36 3.80
C GLN A 791 15.58 27.16 3.48
N PHE A 792 14.43 26.52 3.55
CA PHE A 792 13.10 27.09 3.33
C PHE A 792 12.41 27.35 4.68
N GLU A 793 11.70 28.46 4.83
CA GLU A 793 11.07 28.89 6.09
C GLU A 793 9.66 29.45 5.88
N TRP A 794 8.75 29.21 6.83
CA TRP A 794 7.35 29.71 6.82
C TRP A 794 6.81 29.94 8.24
N ILE A 795 5.72 30.72 8.35
CA ILE A 795 5.01 30.95 9.62
C ILE A 795 4.03 29.80 9.87
N LYS A 796 4.01 29.28 11.10
CA LYS A 796 3.07 28.23 11.53
C LYS A 796 1.67 28.83 11.79
N PRO A 797 0.61 28.43 11.05
CA PRO A 797 -0.76 28.83 11.36
C PRO A 797 -1.24 28.27 12.70
N ALA A 798 -2.19 28.96 13.35
CA ALA A 798 -2.69 28.60 14.69
C ALA A 798 -3.25 27.17 14.79
N PHE A 799 -3.92 26.70 13.73
CA PHE A 799 -4.60 25.41 13.70
C PHE A 799 -3.85 24.32 12.92
N ALA A 800 -2.63 24.59 12.44
CA ALA A 800 -1.76 23.60 11.77
C ALA A 800 -0.93 22.80 12.78
N ASP A 801 -0.79 21.49 12.56
CA ASP A 801 0.07 20.61 13.36
C ASP A 801 1.33 20.17 12.62
N LYS A 802 1.20 19.91 11.32
CA LYS A 802 2.26 19.41 10.44
C LYS A 802 2.19 20.10 9.08
N PHE A 803 3.22 19.89 8.26
CA PHE A 803 3.33 20.47 6.93
C PHE A 803 3.82 19.45 5.89
N ASN A 804 3.32 19.57 4.65
CA ASN A 804 3.97 19.01 3.46
C ASN A 804 4.67 20.13 2.70
N PHE A 805 5.92 19.89 2.33
CA PHE A 805 6.75 20.80 1.54
C PHE A 805 6.96 20.24 0.13
N TYR A 806 6.86 21.12 -0.87
CA TYR A 806 7.04 20.78 -2.28
C TYR A 806 8.05 21.71 -2.91
N LEU A 807 9.00 21.16 -3.67
CA LEU A 807 9.98 21.89 -4.46
C LEU A 807 10.17 21.23 -5.83
N SER A 808 10.02 21.99 -6.90
CA SER A 808 10.14 21.47 -8.27
C SER A 808 10.69 22.53 -9.23
N THR A 809 11.16 22.10 -10.40
CA THR A 809 11.49 22.97 -11.54
C THR A 809 10.28 23.25 -12.44
N ASN A 810 9.11 22.70 -12.11
CA ASN A 810 7.85 22.99 -12.77
C ASN A 810 6.76 23.33 -11.73
N PRO A 811 6.00 24.42 -11.89
CA PRO A 811 4.98 24.85 -10.92
C PRO A 811 3.78 23.90 -10.83
N SER A 812 3.68 22.89 -11.71
CA SER A 812 2.71 21.80 -11.60
C SER A 812 3.09 20.72 -10.58
N PHE A 813 4.33 20.74 -10.05
CA PHE A 813 4.88 19.76 -9.11
C PHE A 813 4.68 18.29 -9.54
N PRO A 814 5.28 17.82 -10.66
CA PRO A 814 5.13 16.45 -11.14
C PRO A 814 5.81 15.45 -10.19
N ALA A 815 5.16 14.33 -9.90
CA ALA A 815 5.61 13.34 -8.90
C ALA A 815 7.05 12.81 -9.10
N GLY A 816 7.51 12.64 -10.34
CA GLY A 816 8.87 12.15 -10.65
C GLY A 816 9.99 13.19 -10.62
N SER A 817 9.68 14.47 -10.38
CA SER A 817 10.65 15.59 -10.44
C SER A 817 10.46 16.61 -9.31
N THR A 818 9.69 16.24 -8.30
CA THR A 818 9.36 17.09 -7.15
C THR A 818 9.99 16.50 -5.92
N ILE A 819 10.75 17.32 -5.19
CA ILE A 819 11.19 17.01 -3.84
C ILE A 819 9.98 17.23 -2.94
N VAL A 820 9.47 16.14 -2.36
CA VAL A 820 8.36 16.16 -1.40
C VAL A 820 8.89 15.78 -0.02
N ALA A 821 8.60 16.61 0.98
CA ALA A 821 8.88 16.29 2.37
C ALA A 821 7.59 16.42 3.18
N SER A 822 7.14 15.30 3.75
CA SER A 822 5.83 15.20 4.40
C SER A 822 5.93 15.18 5.92
N ASN A 823 4.83 15.53 6.60
CA ASN A 823 4.71 15.47 8.06
C ASN A 823 5.77 16.30 8.83
N ILE A 824 6.23 17.40 8.26
CA ILE A 824 7.21 18.28 8.89
C ILE A 824 6.54 18.99 10.07
N ILE A 825 7.13 18.87 11.27
CA ILE A 825 6.65 19.55 12.49
C ILE A 825 7.26 20.95 12.62
N ASN A 826 8.50 21.09 12.16
CA ASN A 826 9.22 22.36 12.15
C ASN A 826 8.65 23.30 11.08
N HIS A 827 8.93 24.59 11.22
CA HIS A 827 8.47 25.64 10.31
C HIS A 827 9.55 26.02 9.30
N TYR A 828 10.44 25.05 9.03
CA TYR A 828 11.52 25.15 8.06
C TYR A 828 11.86 23.77 7.50
N TYR A 829 12.45 23.75 6.32
CA TYR A 829 12.94 22.54 5.66
C TYR A 829 14.25 22.82 4.93
N LYS A 830 15.19 21.88 4.97
CA LYS A 830 16.44 21.95 4.19
C LYS A 830 16.60 20.64 3.40
N PRO A 831 16.57 20.68 2.05
CA PRO A 831 16.79 19.49 1.23
C PRO A 831 18.18 18.88 1.48
N ASN A 832 18.28 17.55 1.34
CA ASN A 832 19.55 16.80 1.39
C ASN A 832 20.25 16.74 0.02
N GLU A 833 19.59 17.20 -1.04
CA GLU A 833 20.10 17.23 -2.40
C GLU A 833 20.54 18.65 -2.79
N THR A 834 21.53 18.76 -3.66
CA THR A 834 21.96 20.05 -4.22
C THR A 834 21.08 20.42 -5.41
N LEU A 835 20.56 21.64 -5.40
CA LEU A 835 19.74 22.15 -6.51
C LEU A 835 20.60 22.39 -7.75
N GLN A 836 20.01 22.26 -8.95
CA GLN A 836 20.69 22.56 -10.20
C GLN A 836 21.05 24.05 -10.29
N LYS A 837 22.25 24.35 -10.79
CA LYS A 837 22.69 25.72 -11.10
C LYS A 837 21.93 26.27 -12.30
N SER A 838 21.80 27.58 -12.39
CA SER A 838 21.12 28.28 -13.49
C SER A 838 19.66 27.87 -13.71
N THR A 839 18.96 27.45 -12.64
CA THR A 839 17.62 26.88 -12.73
C THR A 839 16.63 27.68 -11.89
N VAL A 840 15.43 27.90 -12.44
CA VAL A 840 14.28 28.47 -11.71
C VAL A 840 13.53 27.34 -11.01
N TYR A 841 13.27 27.53 -9.73
CA TYR A 841 12.56 26.61 -8.87
C TYR A 841 11.27 27.23 -8.33
N TYR A 842 10.30 26.36 -8.09
CA TYR A 842 8.98 26.64 -7.55
C TYR A 842 8.82 25.86 -6.25
N TRP A 843 8.34 26.52 -5.21
CA TRP A 843 8.08 25.85 -3.94
C TRP A 843 6.77 26.32 -3.31
N LYS A 844 6.15 25.42 -2.55
CA LYS A 844 4.94 25.69 -1.77
C LYS A 844 4.91 24.78 -0.55
N VAL A 845 4.11 25.15 0.43
CA VAL A 845 3.89 24.34 1.63
C VAL A 845 2.40 24.21 1.92
N GLU A 846 1.98 23.04 2.40
CA GLU A 846 0.59 22.72 2.74
C GLU A 846 0.48 22.43 4.24
N GLY A 847 -0.50 23.06 4.89
CA GLY A 847 -0.80 22.82 6.31
C GLY A 847 -1.62 21.55 6.50
N ILE A 848 -1.33 20.82 7.58
CA ILE A 848 -2.03 19.60 7.95
C ILE A 848 -2.44 19.69 9.42
N ASN A 849 -3.67 19.31 9.70
CA ASN A 849 -4.11 19.00 11.05
C ASN A 849 -4.98 17.74 11.03
N ASP A 850 -5.60 17.45 12.16
CA ASP A 850 -6.48 16.31 12.37
C ASP A 850 -7.70 16.24 11.43
N CYS A 851 -8.02 17.33 10.73
CA CYS A 851 -9.10 17.44 9.74
C CYS A 851 -8.64 17.24 8.29
N GLY A 852 -7.34 17.00 8.08
CA GLY A 852 -6.77 16.70 6.78
C GLY A 852 -5.75 17.75 6.31
N THR A 853 -5.55 17.77 5.00
CA THR A 853 -4.63 18.69 4.33
C THR A 853 -5.42 19.86 3.73
N PHE A 854 -4.85 21.05 3.85
CA PHE A 854 -5.49 22.30 3.45
C PHE A 854 -4.81 22.91 2.24
N PRO A 855 -5.47 23.87 1.55
CA PRO A 855 -4.90 24.52 0.39
C PRO A 855 -3.47 24.99 0.64
N ALA A 856 -2.61 24.75 -0.34
CA ALA A 856 -1.22 25.16 -0.27
C ALA A 856 -1.09 26.67 -0.17
N SER A 857 0.08 27.09 0.34
CA SER A 857 0.58 28.45 0.13
C SER A 857 0.55 28.82 -1.35
N GLU A 858 0.58 30.12 -1.63
CA GLU A 858 0.93 30.58 -2.97
C GLU A 858 2.29 30.01 -3.40
N ILE A 859 2.42 29.69 -4.69
CA ILE A 859 3.68 29.21 -5.27
C ILE A 859 4.70 30.34 -5.23
N GLN A 860 5.81 30.08 -4.55
CA GLN A 860 6.96 30.96 -4.48
C GLN A 860 8.01 30.55 -5.51
N THR A 861 8.72 31.51 -6.08
CA THR A 861 9.71 31.32 -7.15
C THR A 861 11.09 31.82 -6.72
N PHE A 862 12.14 31.13 -7.15
CA PHE A 862 13.52 31.64 -7.00
C PHE A 862 14.43 31.02 -8.06
N SER A 863 15.63 31.57 -8.25
CA SER A 863 16.65 30.96 -9.11
C SER A 863 17.95 30.74 -8.37
N THR A 864 18.65 29.68 -8.75
CA THR A 864 19.99 29.37 -8.25
C THR A 864 21.07 30.23 -8.93
N GLU A 865 22.30 30.19 -8.39
CA GLU A 865 23.47 30.86 -8.98
C GLU A 865 23.69 30.46 -10.45
N VAL A 866 24.06 31.43 -11.31
CA VAL A 866 24.30 31.21 -12.74
C VAL A 866 25.78 31.30 -13.09
N PHE A 867 26.31 30.26 -13.75
CA PHE A 867 27.70 30.19 -14.19
C PHE A 867 27.85 29.69 -15.64
N SER A 868 28.94 30.06 -16.33
CA SER A 868 29.43 29.34 -17.52
C SER A 868 30.43 28.29 -17.05
N CYS A 869 30.05 27.02 -17.08
CA CYS A 869 30.94 25.90 -16.74
C CYS A 869 31.47 25.26 -18.02
N ASN A 870 32.79 25.12 -18.12
CA ASN A 870 33.44 24.44 -19.23
C ASN A 870 34.23 23.24 -18.69
N THR A 871 34.03 22.09 -19.32
CA THR A 871 34.79 20.87 -19.04
C THR A 871 36.07 20.84 -19.84
N TYR A 872 37.16 20.47 -19.17
CA TYR A 872 38.48 20.32 -19.74
C TYR A 872 39.04 18.94 -19.39
N SER A 873 39.68 18.29 -20.36
CA SER A 873 40.30 16.98 -20.17
C SER A 873 41.78 17.06 -20.44
N SER A 874 42.57 16.31 -19.68
CA SER A 874 44.01 16.20 -19.92
C SER A 874 44.28 15.37 -21.17
N VAL A 875 45.18 15.86 -22.02
CA VAL A 875 45.67 15.12 -23.20
C VAL A 875 46.98 14.36 -22.91
N ASP A 876 47.52 14.50 -21.71
CA ASP A 876 48.82 13.96 -21.33
C ASP A 876 48.74 12.52 -20.78
N VAL A 877 47.52 11.97 -20.63
CA VAL A 877 47.25 10.63 -20.10
C VAL A 877 47.08 9.60 -21.22
N PRO A 878 47.45 8.32 -21.03
CA PRO A 878 47.86 7.70 -19.76
C PRO A 878 49.30 8.00 -19.31
N LEU A 879 49.51 8.15 -18.00
CA LEU A 879 50.82 8.38 -17.38
C LEU A 879 51.13 7.31 -16.32
N ASP A 880 52.36 6.82 -16.30
CA ASP A 880 52.82 5.91 -15.24
C ASP A 880 52.87 6.63 -13.89
N ILE A 881 52.20 6.10 -12.88
CA ILE A 881 52.38 6.48 -11.48
C ILE A 881 53.61 5.74 -10.97
N ARG A 882 54.72 6.47 -10.81
CA ARG A 882 56.02 5.90 -10.43
C ARG A 882 56.30 6.07 -8.95
N SER A 883 56.74 4.98 -8.32
CA SER A 883 57.19 4.96 -6.93
C SER A 883 58.21 6.04 -6.61
N LEU A 884 58.00 6.72 -5.48
CA LEU A 884 58.82 7.81 -4.96
C LEU A 884 58.96 9.02 -5.91
N GLN A 885 58.00 9.20 -6.83
CA GLN A 885 57.98 10.30 -7.79
C GLN A 885 56.59 10.93 -7.88
N THR A 886 56.55 12.20 -8.28
CA THR A 886 55.30 12.89 -8.60
C THR A 886 55.01 12.71 -10.08
N THR A 887 53.83 12.20 -10.38
CA THR A 887 53.26 12.11 -11.73
C THR A 887 52.37 13.32 -11.93
N THR A 888 52.54 14.04 -13.04
CA THR A 888 51.82 15.29 -13.30
C THR A 888 51.07 15.23 -14.62
N ALA A 889 49.75 15.31 -14.57
CA ALA A 889 48.90 15.50 -15.75
C ALA A 889 48.50 16.98 -15.86
N THR A 890 48.50 17.54 -17.08
CA THR A 890 48.19 18.95 -17.26
C THR A 890 46.95 19.19 -18.11
N ILE A 891 46.28 20.30 -17.84
CA ILE A 891 45.13 20.80 -18.59
C ILE A 891 45.38 22.28 -18.87
N ASN A 892 45.28 22.70 -20.13
CA ASN A 892 45.41 24.11 -20.49
C ASN A 892 44.03 24.74 -20.68
N VAL A 893 43.72 25.72 -19.83
CA VAL A 893 42.41 26.39 -19.79
C VAL A 893 42.54 27.77 -20.46
N PRO A 894 41.77 28.07 -21.52
CA PRO A 894 41.83 29.35 -22.22
C PRO A 894 40.96 30.46 -21.58
N LEU A 895 40.30 30.19 -20.45
CA LEU A 895 39.26 31.03 -19.86
C LEU A 895 39.83 32.19 -19.01
N GLU A 896 39.77 33.43 -19.52
CA GLU A 896 40.28 34.66 -18.87
C GLU A 896 39.33 35.27 -17.80
N SER A 897 38.26 34.59 -17.42
CA SER A 897 37.29 35.08 -16.41
C SER A 897 37.65 34.65 -14.99
N SER A 898 37.10 35.36 -13.99
CA SER A 898 37.24 34.96 -12.59
C SER A 898 36.47 33.66 -12.31
N ILE A 899 37.17 32.69 -11.74
CA ILE A 899 36.64 31.40 -11.31
C ILE A 899 35.54 31.65 -10.27
N ALA A 900 34.38 31.06 -10.51
CA ALA A 900 33.29 30.98 -9.57
C ALA A 900 33.31 29.66 -8.78
N ASP A 901 33.68 28.57 -9.46
CA ASP A 901 33.71 27.22 -8.92
C ASP A 901 34.66 26.30 -9.75
N VAL A 902 35.23 25.26 -9.12
CA VAL A 902 36.15 24.29 -9.74
C VAL A 902 35.82 22.87 -9.26
N ASN A 903 35.44 22.01 -10.21
CA ASN A 903 35.08 20.63 -9.93
C ASN A 903 36.03 19.66 -10.63
N ILE A 904 36.34 18.54 -9.99
CA ILE A 904 37.00 17.41 -10.64
C ILE A 904 35.91 16.39 -10.96
N LEU A 905 35.59 16.25 -12.24
CA LEU A 905 34.55 15.32 -12.68
C LEU A 905 35.05 13.88 -12.66
N ASN A 906 36.33 13.66 -12.98
CA ASN A 906 36.89 12.31 -13.05
C ASN A 906 38.42 12.29 -12.96
N ILE A 907 38.94 11.49 -12.04
CA ILE A 907 40.31 10.98 -12.02
C ILE A 907 40.22 9.46 -12.06
N ARG A 908 40.68 8.86 -13.16
CA ARG A 908 40.67 7.42 -13.34
C ARG A 908 42.07 6.86 -13.39
N GLY A 909 42.34 5.81 -12.62
CA GLY A 909 43.63 5.15 -12.64
C GLY A 909 43.63 3.80 -11.93
N GLU A 910 44.81 3.20 -11.85
CA GLU A 910 45.06 1.98 -11.10
C GLU A 910 46.38 2.10 -10.35
N HIS A 911 46.48 1.52 -9.16
CA HIS A 911 47.71 1.48 -8.39
C HIS A 911 47.84 0.20 -7.58
N GLY A 912 49.06 -0.35 -7.48
CA GLY A 912 49.33 -1.55 -6.69
C GLY A 912 48.97 -1.42 -5.21
N ARG A 913 48.91 -0.18 -4.67
CA ARG A 913 48.47 0.12 -3.30
C ARG A 913 47.97 1.55 -3.17
N PHE A 914 46.65 1.77 -3.02
CA PHE A 914 46.06 3.11 -3.06
C PHE A 914 46.51 4.00 -1.88
N TYR A 915 46.79 3.40 -0.73
CA TYR A 915 47.30 4.09 0.47
C TYR A 915 48.61 4.85 0.27
N ASP A 916 49.37 4.50 -0.76
CA ASP A 916 50.65 5.14 -1.04
C ASP A 916 50.51 6.43 -1.85
N LEU A 917 49.30 6.75 -2.33
CA LEU A 917 49.02 7.92 -3.14
C LEU A 917 48.64 9.16 -2.33
N GLU A 918 49.14 10.30 -2.79
CA GLU A 918 48.71 11.64 -2.40
C GLU A 918 48.43 12.44 -3.67
N ALA A 919 47.22 12.99 -3.80
CA ALA A 919 46.82 13.76 -4.98
C ALA A 919 46.47 15.20 -4.63
N SER A 920 46.89 16.12 -5.49
CA SER A 920 46.62 17.55 -5.35
C SER A 920 46.40 18.22 -6.70
N LEU A 921 45.54 19.24 -6.73
CA LEU A 921 45.29 20.08 -7.89
C LEU A 921 45.99 21.43 -7.69
N ALA A 922 46.78 21.86 -8.67
CA ALA A 922 47.41 23.17 -8.69
C ALA A 922 46.89 24.02 -9.86
N GLY A 923 46.47 25.25 -9.54
CA GLY A 923 46.01 26.26 -10.49
C GLY A 923 47.16 27.07 -11.10
N PRO A 924 46.90 27.82 -12.18
CA PRO A 924 47.91 28.58 -12.94
C PRO A 924 48.55 29.72 -12.15
N ASP A 925 47.89 30.21 -11.10
CA ASP A 925 48.37 31.25 -10.18
C ASP A 925 49.28 30.69 -9.07
N GLY A 926 49.47 29.37 -9.01
CA GLY A 926 50.24 28.68 -7.97
C GLY A 926 49.43 28.24 -6.75
N THR A 927 48.12 28.48 -6.71
CA THR A 927 47.23 27.94 -5.67
C THR A 927 47.18 26.43 -5.77
N LYS A 928 47.24 25.72 -4.62
CA LYS A 928 47.30 24.26 -4.59
C LYS A 928 46.35 23.70 -3.53
N VAL A 929 45.47 22.79 -3.93
CA VAL A 929 44.45 22.14 -3.10
C VAL A 929 44.73 20.64 -3.01
N SER A 930 44.72 20.08 -1.79
CA SER A 930 44.87 18.65 -1.55
C SER A 930 43.54 17.94 -1.81
N LEU A 931 43.53 16.89 -2.64
CA LEU A 931 42.32 16.12 -2.95
C LEU A 931 42.14 14.99 -1.94
N PHE A 932 43.19 14.18 -1.79
CA PHE A 932 43.27 13.10 -0.81
C PHE A 932 44.72 12.79 -0.47
N LYS A 933 44.94 12.33 0.77
CA LYS A 933 46.22 11.86 1.26
C LYS A 933 46.09 10.50 1.95
N SER A 934 46.84 9.51 1.46
CA SER A 934 47.05 8.24 2.18
C SER A 934 45.76 7.54 2.63
N LYS A 935 44.78 7.38 1.72
CA LYS A 935 43.49 6.74 2.02
C LYS A 935 43.53 5.24 1.75
N CYS A 936 42.68 4.47 2.44
CA CYS A 936 42.46 3.02 2.20
C CYS A 936 43.69 2.13 2.53
N PHE A 937 44.06 2.10 3.82
CA PHE A 937 45.27 1.46 4.40
C PHE A 937 45.54 -0.02 4.05
N ALA A 938 44.53 -0.78 3.61
CA ALA A 938 44.62 -2.24 3.43
C ALA A 938 44.36 -2.75 2.00
N GLN A 939 44.21 -1.87 1.00
CA GLN A 939 43.76 -2.26 -0.34
C GLN A 939 44.93 -2.31 -1.36
N ASN A 940 45.17 -3.50 -1.92
CA ASN A 940 46.17 -3.75 -2.97
C ASN A 940 45.51 -3.85 -4.36
N ALA A 941 46.23 -3.47 -5.42
CA ALA A 941 45.81 -3.52 -6.82
C ALA A 941 44.43 -2.88 -7.09
N VAL A 942 44.30 -1.61 -6.74
CA VAL A 942 43.01 -0.89 -6.75
C VAL A 942 42.87 -0.06 -8.01
N THR A 943 41.77 -0.25 -8.74
CA THR A 943 41.31 0.72 -9.73
C THR A 943 40.51 1.80 -9.02
N PHE A 944 40.61 3.05 -9.47
CA PHE A 944 39.87 4.16 -8.89
C PHE A 944 39.30 5.05 -9.99
N LYS A 945 38.10 5.59 -9.73
CA LYS A 945 37.41 6.57 -10.56
C LYS A 945 36.76 7.59 -9.63
N LEU A 946 37.38 8.75 -9.46
CA LEU A 946 37.06 9.69 -8.37
C LEU A 946 36.69 11.07 -8.91
N GLY A 947 35.62 11.67 -8.38
CA GLY A 947 35.33 13.10 -8.52
C GLY A 947 35.56 13.87 -7.22
N PHE A 948 35.78 15.19 -7.30
CA PHE A 948 35.90 16.08 -6.15
C PHE A 948 35.17 17.40 -6.34
N ASP A 949 34.45 17.84 -5.30
CA ASP A 949 33.62 19.05 -5.27
C ASP A 949 33.42 19.48 -3.79
N ASP A 950 33.56 20.78 -3.48
CA ASP A 950 33.38 21.33 -2.12
C ASP A 950 31.92 21.21 -1.65
N GLU A 951 30.96 21.13 -2.58
CA GLU A 951 29.53 21.02 -2.34
C GLU A 951 29.06 19.56 -2.23
N SER A 952 29.94 18.57 -2.41
CA SER A 952 29.56 17.15 -2.30
C SER A 952 29.17 16.76 -0.87
N PRO A 953 28.00 16.12 -0.66
CA PRO A 953 27.61 15.58 0.65
C PRO A 953 28.42 14.33 1.03
N ASN A 954 29.16 13.74 0.08
CA ASN A 954 29.85 12.47 0.25
C ASN A 954 31.24 12.67 0.85
N LYS A 955 31.49 12.08 2.02
CA LYS A 955 32.85 11.93 2.55
C LYS A 955 33.60 10.82 1.81
N PHE A 956 34.90 10.98 1.62
CA PHE A 956 35.74 9.96 0.96
C PHE A 956 35.62 8.60 1.69
N ALA A 957 35.16 7.57 0.97
CA ALA A 957 34.97 6.22 1.48
C ALA A 957 36.03 5.24 0.94
N CYS A 958 36.23 4.11 1.63
CA CYS A 958 37.15 3.03 1.21
C CYS A 958 36.40 1.69 1.15
N PRO A 959 36.67 0.81 0.15
CA PRO A 959 37.59 0.99 -0.98
C PRO A 959 37.19 2.17 -1.90
N PRO A 960 38.13 2.76 -2.67
CA PRO A 960 37.84 3.91 -3.52
C PRO A 960 36.63 3.63 -4.43
N PRO A 961 35.52 4.38 -4.28
CA PRO A 961 34.31 4.08 -5.04
C PRO A 961 34.52 4.35 -6.53
N GLN A 962 33.73 3.70 -7.37
CA GLN A 962 33.85 3.81 -8.82
C GLN A 962 32.83 4.82 -9.35
N GLY A 963 33.23 6.09 -9.45
CA GLY A 963 32.46 7.12 -10.17
C GLY A 963 31.67 8.11 -9.31
N SER A 964 31.88 8.15 -7.99
CA SER A 964 31.26 9.15 -7.11
C SER A 964 32.13 10.40 -6.95
N THR A 965 31.50 11.53 -6.63
CA THR A 965 32.14 12.82 -6.30
C THR A 965 32.21 13.01 -4.79
N PHE A 966 33.34 13.42 -4.24
CA PHE A 966 33.58 13.55 -2.79
C PHE A 966 34.02 14.95 -2.38
N TYR A 967 33.78 15.30 -1.11
CA TYR A 967 34.39 16.47 -0.50
C TYR A 967 35.93 16.30 -0.40
N PRO A 968 36.75 17.22 -0.96
CA PRO A 968 38.20 17.12 -0.95
C PRO A 968 38.83 17.38 0.43
N GLU A 969 40.10 16.99 0.62
CA GLU A 969 40.80 17.24 1.88
C GLU A 969 41.11 18.74 2.10
N GLY A 970 41.41 19.49 1.04
CA GLY A 970 41.46 20.96 1.01
C GLY A 970 40.18 21.56 0.41
N LYS A 971 40.10 22.89 0.30
CA LYS A 971 38.92 23.60 -0.24
C LYS A 971 39.14 24.02 -1.70
N MET A 972 38.33 23.54 -2.63
CA MET A 972 38.30 23.99 -4.02
C MET A 972 37.89 25.47 -4.14
N ALA A 973 37.11 25.98 -3.19
CA ALA A 973 36.75 27.39 -3.08
C ALA A 973 37.97 28.32 -2.93
N ASP A 974 39.15 27.79 -2.59
CA ASP A 974 40.40 28.55 -2.58
C ASP A 974 40.79 29.05 -3.99
N PHE A 975 40.21 28.50 -5.07
CA PHE A 975 40.36 29.00 -6.43
C PHE A 975 39.38 30.15 -6.78
N LYS A 976 38.32 30.36 -5.97
CA LYS A 976 37.27 31.35 -6.26
C LYS A 976 37.81 32.78 -6.33
N GLY A 977 37.35 33.54 -7.32
CA GLY A 977 37.76 34.92 -7.60
C GLY A 977 39.11 35.07 -8.31
N LYS A 978 39.84 33.98 -8.57
CA LYS A 978 41.13 33.98 -9.28
C LYS A 978 40.92 33.74 -10.78
N SER A 979 41.93 34.00 -11.61
CA SER A 979 41.83 33.72 -13.06
C SER A 979 41.96 32.22 -13.33
N GLY A 980 41.07 31.68 -14.17
CA GLY A 980 41.12 30.29 -14.63
C GLY A 980 42.13 30.03 -15.75
N ALA A 981 42.62 31.09 -16.41
CA ALA A 981 43.45 31.00 -17.59
C ALA A 981 44.85 30.46 -17.29
N GLY A 982 45.27 29.44 -18.04
CA GLY A 982 46.61 28.88 -18.00
C GLY A 982 46.64 27.38 -17.70
N GLN A 983 47.81 26.90 -17.27
CA GLN A 983 48.06 25.49 -17.08
C GLN A 983 47.69 25.03 -15.66
N TRP A 984 46.70 24.14 -15.59
CA TRP A 984 46.32 23.39 -14.39
C TRP A 984 47.08 22.06 -14.32
N LYS A 985 47.43 21.64 -13.11
CA LYS A 985 48.25 20.44 -12.87
C LYS A 985 47.61 19.55 -11.82
N LEU A 986 47.28 18.31 -12.20
CA LEU A 986 47.00 17.23 -11.25
C LEU A 986 48.32 16.55 -10.90
N GLU A 987 48.72 16.61 -9.64
CA GLU A 987 49.95 16.02 -9.13
C GLU A 987 49.61 14.84 -8.23
N ILE A 988 50.03 13.64 -8.63
CA ILE A 988 49.90 12.39 -7.85
C ILE A 988 51.29 11.95 -7.42
N TYR A 989 51.55 11.93 -6.12
CA TYR A 989 52.79 11.43 -5.53
C TYR A 989 52.58 10.03 -4.95
N ASP A 990 53.41 9.08 -5.38
CA ASP A 990 53.49 7.76 -4.75
C ASP A 990 54.63 7.74 -3.74
N LYS A 991 54.29 7.59 -2.46
CA LYS A 991 55.23 7.70 -1.33
C LYS A 991 56.00 6.41 -1.03
N ALA A 992 55.70 5.29 -1.70
CA ALA A 992 56.29 4.00 -1.41
C ALA A 992 56.80 3.28 -2.67
N SER A 993 57.52 2.18 -2.48
CA SER A 993 58.07 1.31 -3.53
C SER A 993 57.81 -0.14 -3.12
N PRO A 994 57.67 -1.12 -4.04
CA PRO A 994 57.89 -1.08 -5.50
C PRO A 994 56.60 -0.96 -6.33
N TRP A 995 55.46 -0.68 -5.69
CA TRP A 995 54.15 -0.69 -6.34
C TRP A 995 54.00 0.55 -7.21
N GLY A 996 53.86 0.36 -8.52
CA GLY A 996 53.49 1.43 -9.44
C GLY A 996 52.02 1.37 -9.84
N GLY A 997 51.62 2.29 -10.70
CA GLY A 997 50.29 2.34 -11.28
C GLY A 997 50.23 3.13 -12.57
N VAL A 998 49.02 3.43 -13.03
CA VAL A 998 48.77 4.24 -14.23
C VAL A 998 47.61 5.19 -13.97
N LEU A 999 47.83 6.48 -14.23
CA LEU A 999 46.76 7.47 -14.36
C LEU A 999 46.23 7.40 -15.80
N ARG A 1000 44.96 7.09 -15.96
CA ARG A 1000 44.31 6.88 -17.26
C ARG A 1000 43.49 8.07 -17.73
N GLU A 1001 42.92 8.84 -16.79
CA GLU A 1001 42.01 9.93 -17.12
C GLU A 1001 42.07 11.03 -16.06
N PHE A 1002 42.01 12.30 -16.51
CA PHE A 1002 41.84 13.47 -15.66
C PHE A 1002 40.94 14.47 -16.38
N VAL A 1003 39.78 14.74 -15.78
CA VAL A 1003 38.75 15.67 -16.28
C VAL A 1003 38.35 16.61 -15.16
N MET A 1004 38.37 17.91 -15.47
CA MET A 1004 37.94 18.97 -14.56
C MET A 1004 36.95 19.90 -15.23
N GLU A 1005 36.15 20.58 -14.43
CA GLU A 1005 35.23 21.62 -14.85
C GLU A 1005 35.59 22.91 -14.13
N ILE A 1006 35.57 24.03 -14.85
CA ILE A 1006 35.74 25.37 -14.28
C ILE A 1006 34.52 26.20 -14.66
N CYS A 1007 33.88 26.77 -13.65
CA CYS A 1007 32.74 27.65 -13.76
C CYS A 1007 33.17 29.11 -13.54
N ALA A 1008 32.61 30.04 -14.30
CA ALA A 1008 32.82 31.47 -14.14
C ALA A 1008 31.50 32.25 -14.06
N ASN A 1009 31.51 33.36 -13.31
CA ASN A 1009 30.36 34.25 -13.18
C ASN A 1009 30.02 34.90 -14.54
N ILE A 1010 28.77 34.78 -14.97
CA ILE A 1010 28.23 35.56 -16.09
C ILE A 1010 27.28 36.62 -15.53
N VAL A 1011 27.32 37.83 -16.08
CA VAL A 1011 26.22 38.80 -15.92
C VAL A 1011 25.26 38.54 -17.08
N ILE A 1012 24.07 38.04 -16.76
CA ILE A 1012 23.03 37.72 -17.76
C ILE A 1012 22.03 38.87 -17.82
N GLY A 1013 21.63 39.27 -19.03
CA GLY A 1013 20.48 40.14 -19.22
C GLY A 1013 19.22 39.40 -18.80
N ASN A 1014 18.31 40.05 -18.08
CA ASN A 1014 17.03 39.42 -17.76
C ASN A 1014 15.99 39.89 -18.76
N PRO A 1015 15.05 39.01 -19.16
CA PRO A 1015 13.92 39.42 -19.96
C PRO A 1015 13.09 40.44 -19.19
N TYR A 1016 12.48 41.37 -19.92
CA TYR A 1016 11.62 42.41 -19.38
C TYR A 1016 10.32 42.50 -20.19
N LEU A 1017 9.24 42.85 -19.50
CA LEU A 1017 7.95 43.09 -20.14
C LEU A 1017 7.93 44.44 -20.83
N VAL A 1018 7.49 44.42 -22.09
CA VAL A 1018 7.29 45.61 -22.92
C VAL A 1018 5.82 45.98 -22.97
N VAL A 1019 4.92 45.00 -22.97
CA VAL A 1019 3.47 45.20 -22.96
C VAL A 1019 2.84 44.22 -21.98
N ASN A 1020 1.99 44.73 -21.08
CA ASN A 1020 1.15 43.96 -20.16
C ASN A 1020 -0.10 44.79 -19.84
N GLU A 1021 -0.95 45.01 -20.84
CA GLU A 1021 -2.08 45.94 -20.75
C GLU A 1021 -3.39 45.19 -20.53
N PRO A 1022 -4.25 45.62 -19.59
CA PRO A 1022 -5.54 44.99 -19.34
C PRO A 1022 -6.41 44.93 -20.59
N TYR A 1023 -7.09 43.79 -20.77
CA TYR A 1023 -7.86 43.53 -21.99
C TYR A 1023 -9.33 43.18 -21.69
N LEU A 1024 -10.23 43.53 -22.62
CA LEU A 1024 -11.63 43.14 -22.56
C LEU A 1024 -11.82 41.85 -23.36
N VAL A 1025 -12.19 40.77 -22.67
CA VAL A 1025 -12.41 39.44 -23.29
C VAL A 1025 -13.89 39.19 -23.36
N ALA A 1026 -14.43 38.91 -24.56
CA ALA A 1026 -15.84 38.57 -24.66
C ALA A 1026 -16.15 37.16 -24.17
N ILE A 1027 -17.27 37.07 -23.45
CA ILE A 1027 -17.80 35.82 -22.93
C ILE A 1027 -18.27 34.92 -24.10
N GLY A 1028 -17.84 33.66 -24.10
CA GLY A 1028 -18.29 32.60 -25.00
C GLY A 1028 -17.64 32.54 -26.38
N ILE A 1029 -16.64 33.39 -26.67
CA ILE A 1029 -15.90 33.41 -27.94
C ILE A 1029 -14.40 33.32 -27.63
N PRO A 1030 -13.60 32.52 -28.36
CA PRO A 1030 -12.14 32.53 -28.21
C PRO A 1030 -11.55 33.86 -28.69
N TRP A 1031 -10.80 34.53 -27.81
CA TRP A 1031 -10.09 35.78 -28.10
C TRP A 1031 -8.60 35.53 -28.27
N GLU A 1032 -8.05 35.97 -29.39
CA GLU A 1032 -6.60 35.93 -29.63
C GLU A 1032 -5.86 36.88 -28.68
N LEU A 1033 -4.89 36.35 -27.95
CA LEU A 1033 -3.93 37.11 -27.17
C LEU A 1033 -2.64 37.25 -27.99
N SER A 1034 -2.34 38.47 -28.43
CA SER A 1034 -1.21 38.77 -29.33
C SER A 1034 -0.13 39.61 -28.65
N SER A 1035 1.00 39.82 -29.34
CA SER A 1035 2.08 40.73 -28.87
C SER A 1035 1.66 42.20 -28.68
N ASN A 1036 0.43 42.59 -29.06
CA ASN A 1036 -0.12 43.90 -28.74
C ASN A 1036 -0.70 44.01 -27.33
N GLN A 1037 -0.98 42.88 -26.68
CA GLN A 1037 -1.56 42.83 -25.34
C GLN A 1037 -0.55 42.33 -24.30
N LEU A 1038 0.27 41.35 -24.66
CA LEU A 1038 1.32 40.81 -23.81
C LEU A 1038 2.59 40.63 -24.64
N LYS A 1039 3.72 41.21 -24.20
CA LYS A 1039 5.00 41.11 -24.91
C LYS A 1039 6.17 41.21 -23.97
N ALA A 1040 7.13 40.30 -24.11
CA ALA A 1040 8.44 40.40 -23.47
C ALA A 1040 9.57 40.54 -24.50
N GLN A 1041 10.67 41.13 -24.06
CA GLN A 1041 11.91 41.25 -24.82
C GLN A 1041 13.10 40.93 -23.92
N ASP A 1042 14.20 40.59 -24.57
CA ASP A 1042 15.48 40.35 -23.94
C ASP A 1042 16.57 40.91 -24.87
N ASP A 1043 17.60 41.53 -24.28
CA ASP A 1043 18.63 42.23 -25.06
C ASP A 1043 19.67 41.26 -25.65
N ASP A 1044 19.82 40.07 -25.08
CA ASP A 1044 20.82 39.07 -25.45
C ASP A 1044 20.23 37.74 -25.95
N SER A 1045 18.91 37.59 -25.97
CA SER A 1045 18.21 36.36 -26.40
C SER A 1045 17.26 36.60 -27.57
N ALA A 1046 17.08 35.59 -28.42
CA ALA A 1046 16.16 35.70 -29.55
C ALA A 1046 14.71 35.55 -29.08
N ILE A 1047 13.76 36.08 -29.85
CA ILE A 1047 12.33 35.99 -29.54
C ILE A 1047 11.80 34.55 -29.47
N GLU A 1048 12.51 33.60 -30.09
CA GLU A 1048 12.19 32.17 -30.08
C GLU A 1048 12.61 31.50 -28.76
N ASP A 1049 13.49 32.13 -27.99
CA ASP A 1049 14.02 31.62 -26.72
C ASP A 1049 13.23 32.14 -25.49
N ILE A 1050 12.38 33.17 -25.68
CA ILE A 1050 11.55 33.75 -24.61
C ILE A 1050 10.34 32.86 -24.34
N THR A 1051 10.35 32.22 -23.18
CA THR A 1051 9.34 31.25 -22.74
C THR A 1051 8.55 31.78 -21.56
N TYR A 1052 7.23 31.68 -21.64
CA TYR A 1052 6.29 31.96 -20.55
C TYR A 1052 5.88 30.64 -19.90
N THR A 1053 6.01 30.53 -18.58
CA THR A 1053 5.55 29.37 -17.79
C THR A 1053 4.39 29.78 -16.90
N LEU A 1054 3.22 29.15 -17.05
CA LEU A 1054 2.02 29.47 -16.27
C LEU A 1054 2.11 28.99 -14.82
N LEU A 1055 1.79 29.86 -13.86
CA LEU A 1055 1.68 29.52 -12.43
C LEU A 1055 0.21 29.35 -12.03
N ASP A 1056 -0.57 30.42 -12.16
CA ASP A 1056 -2.00 30.45 -11.85
C ASP A 1056 -2.81 30.58 -13.14
N LEU A 1057 -3.93 29.87 -13.23
CA LEU A 1057 -4.89 29.97 -14.34
C LEU A 1057 -6.04 30.92 -14.01
N PRO A 1058 -6.75 31.45 -15.01
CA PRO A 1058 -7.95 32.23 -14.78
C PRO A 1058 -9.04 31.39 -14.10
N ALA A 1059 -9.78 32.00 -13.17
CA ALA A 1059 -10.86 31.33 -12.45
C ALA A 1059 -12.10 31.11 -13.34
N HIS A 1060 -12.31 31.98 -14.33
CA HIS A 1060 -13.50 32.02 -15.17
C HIS A 1060 -13.19 32.14 -16.67
N ALA A 1061 -12.01 31.68 -17.10
CA ALA A 1061 -11.64 31.54 -18.50
C ALA A 1061 -10.63 30.40 -18.73
N ASP A 1062 -10.65 29.84 -19.92
CA ASP A 1062 -9.66 28.85 -20.37
C ASP A 1062 -8.60 29.51 -21.28
N LEU A 1063 -7.33 29.22 -21.03
CA LEU A 1063 -6.23 29.52 -21.94
C LEU A 1063 -6.03 28.36 -22.92
N LEU A 1064 -5.98 28.65 -24.21
CA LEU A 1064 -5.86 27.67 -25.29
C LEU A 1064 -4.66 28.01 -26.18
N LEU A 1065 -3.70 27.09 -26.33
CA LEU A 1065 -2.62 27.22 -27.30
C LEU A 1065 -2.92 26.33 -28.51
N ARG A 1066 -3.13 26.96 -29.68
CA ARG A 1066 -3.54 26.27 -30.93
C ARG A 1066 -4.76 25.35 -30.73
N GLY A 1067 -5.68 25.79 -29.88
CA GLY A 1067 -6.92 25.06 -29.51
C GLY A 1067 -6.78 24.05 -28.38
N ASN A 1068 -5.57 23.79 -27.85
CA ASN A 1068 -5.38 22.89 -26.70
C ASN A 1068 -5.41 23.67 -25.39
N LYS A 1069 -6.19 23.19 -24.42
CA LYS A 1069 -6.30 23.82 -23.09
C LYS A 1069 -4.99 23.71 -22.31
N LEU A 1070 -4.51 24.84 -21.80
CA LEU A 1070 -3.33 24.93 -20.96
C LEU A 1070 -3.68 24.66 -19.49
N ILE A 1071 -2.73 24.06 -18.78
CA ILE A 1071 -2.76 23.79 -17.33
C ILE A 1071 -1.62 24.54 -16.63
N THR A 1072 -1.65 24.68 -15.30
CA THR A 1072 -0.49 25.14 -14.51
C THR A 1072 0.76 24.36 -14.91
N GLY A 1073 1.88 25.06 -15.11
CA GLY A 1073 3.14 24.49 -15.60
C GLY A 1073 3.24 24.34 -17.12
N SER A 1074 2.17 24.60 -17.87
CA SER A 1074 2.26 24.70 -19.33
C SER A 1074 3.05 25.92 -19.75
N THR A 1075 3.73 25.81 -20.89
CA THR A 1075 4.54 26.89 -21.45
C THR A 1075 4.04 27.34 -22.82
N PHE A 1076 4.28 28.60 -23.16
CA PHE A 1076 4.12 29.15 -24.52
C PHE A 1076 5.26 30.14 -24.81
N LEU A 1077 5.55 30.37 -26.08
CA LEU A 1077 6.65 31.25 -26.52
C LEU A 1077 6.14 32.65 -26.87
N GLU A 1078 7.01 33.65 -26.83
CA GLU A 1078 6.71 34.98 -27.40
C GLU A 1078 6.36 34.87 -28.91
N SER A 1079 6.94 33.88 -29.61
CA SER A 1079 6.58 33.61 -31.00
C SER A 1079 5.13 33.12 -31.20
N ASP A 1080 4.55 32.44 -30.21
CA ASP A 1080 3.15 32.00 -30.24
C ASP A 1080 2.19 33.19 -30.09
N LEU A 1081 2.52 34.15 -29.21
CA LEU A 1081 1.81 35.43 -29.10
C LEU A 1081 1.89 36.24 -30.40
N ARG A 1082 3.06 36.29 -31.04
CA ARG A 1082 3.24 37.01 -32.31
C ARG A 1082 2.42 36.41 -33.45
N ASN A 1083 2.23 35.09 -33.44
CA ASN A 1083 1.49 34.36 -34.46
C ASN A 1083 -0.03 34.29 -34.19
N GLY A 1084 -0.49 34.75 -33.03
CA GLY A 1084 -1.90 34.66 -32.65
C GLY A 1084 -2.35 33.27 -32.22
N ASP A 1085 -1.41 32.42 -31.78
CA ASP A 1085 -1.68 31.02 -31.46
C ASP A 1085 -2.31 30.83 -30.07
N LEU A 1086 -2.18 31.82 -29.18
CA LEU A 1086 -2.73 31.77 -27.82
C LEU A 1086 -4.12 32.45 -27.78
N GLN A 1087 -5.09 31.77 -27.18
CA GLN A 1087 -6.48 32.24 -27.10
C GLN A 1087 -7.04 32.18 -25.68
N LEU A 1088 -7.90 33.13 -25.34
CA LEU A 1088 -8.66 33.21 -24.09
C LEU A 1088 -10.14 32.91 -24.38
N MET A 1089 -10.69 31.90 -23.73
CA MET A 1089 -12.11 31.54 -23.82
C MET A 1089 -12.81 31.81 -22.48
N SER A 1090 -13.48 32.95 -22.38
CA SER A 1090 -14.16 33.38 -21.15
C SER A 1090 -15.53 32.74 -20.98
N PHE A 1091 -15.85 32.33 -19.75
CA PHE A 1091 -17.17 31.88 -19.30
C PHE A 1091 -17.65 32.61 -18.03
N GLY A 1092 -16.92 33.65 -17.60
CA GLY A 1092 -17.26 34.50 -16.46
C GLY A 1092 -18.42 35.46 -16.66
N GLU A 1093 -18.74 36.22 -15.61
CA GLU A 1093 -19.82 37.20 -15.63
C GLU A 1093 -19.35 38.57 -16.13
N HIS A 1094 -20.25 39.32 -16.78
CA HIS A 1094 -19.91 40.64 -17.31
C HIS A 1094 -19.41 41.59 -16.22
N GLY A 1095 -18.27 42.21 -16.46
CA GLY A 1095 -17.68 43.23 -15.60
C GLY A 1095 -16.93 42.66 -14.41
N THR A 1096 -16.78 41.33 -14.30
CA THR A 1096 -15.87 40.75 -13.31
C THR A 1096 -14.46 40.67 -13.90
N GLU A 1097 -13.48 40.96 -13.05
CA GLU A 1097 -12.05 40.82 -13.37
C GLU A 1097 -11.61 39.37 -13.19
N ASP A 1098 -10.65 38.95 -14.01
CA ASP A 1098 -10.01 37.66 -13.94
C ASP A 1098 -8.54 37.82 -14.35
N SER A 1099 -7.70 36.85 -14.02
CA SER A 1099 -6.26 36.98 -14.22
C SER A 1099 -5.58 35.63 -14.31
N PHE A 1100 -4.42 35.61 -14.96
CA PHE A 1100 -3.50 34.48 -14.86
C PHE A 1100 -2.09 35.01 -14.58
N SER A 1101 -1.23 34.16 -14.04
CA SER A 1101 0.13 34.55 -13.67
C SER A 1101 1.16 33.64 -14.33
N PHE A 1102 2.35 34.18 -14.58
CA PHE A 1102 3.42 33.47 -15.27
C PHE A 1102 4.81 33.97 -14.89
N VAL A 1103 5.81 33.14 -15.17
CA VAL A 1103 7.25 33.46 -15.11
C VAL A 1103 7.81 33.48 -16.54
N ILE A 1104 8.77 34.35 -16.81
CA ILE A 1104 9.43 34.42 -18.12
C ILE A 1104 10.88 33.96 -17.99
N THR A 1105 11.33 33.08 -18.87
CA THR A 1105 12.73 32.64 -18.98
C THR A 1105 13.24 32.84 -20.41
N ASP A 1106 14.56 33.02 -20.56
CA ASP A 1106 15.22 33.32 -21.85
C ASP A 1106 16.07 32.16 -22.40
N GLY A 1107 16.10 31.01 -21.71
CA GLY A 1107 16.93 29.86 -22.07
C GLY A 1107 18.45 30.02 -21.83
N LYS A 1108 18.92 31.19 -21.40
CA LYS A 1108 20.32 31.51 -21.08
C LYS A 1108 20.57 31.77 -19.58
N GLY A 1109 19.52 31.70 -18.78
CA GLY A 1109 19.56 31.84 -17.32
C GLY A 1109 19.00 33.17 -16.81
N GLY A 1110 18.61 34.07 -17.71
CA GLY A 1110 17.85 35.27 -17.40
C GLY A 1110 16.38 34.92 -17.21
N TRP A 1111 15.77 35.55 -16.22
CA TRP A 1111 14.35 35.35 -15.96
C TRP A 1111 13.67 36.56 -15.31
N LEU A 1112 12.37 36.66 -15.51
CA LEU A 1112 11.47 37.62 -14.88
C LEU A 1112 10.53 36.89 -13.92
N ASP A 1113 10.42 37.41 -12.70
CA ASP A 1113 9.59 36.84 -11.65
C ASP A 1113 8.08 36.87 -11.98
N LYS A 1114 7.28 36.21 -11.14
CA LYS A 1114 5.82 36.12 -11.19
C LYS A 1114 5.20 37.46 -11.62
N THR A 1115 4.64 37.46 -12.80
CA THR A 1115 3.87 38.56 -13.38
C THR A 1115 2.42 38.14 -13.53
N ILE A 1116 1.49 39.05 -13.25
CA ILE A 1116 0.05 38.86 -13.43
C ILE A 1116 -0.40 39.59 -14.70
N TYR A 1117 -1.20 38.92 -15.52
CA TYR A 1117 -1.95 39.51 -16.62
C TYR A 1117 -3.43 39.57 -16.25
N ASN A 1118 -3.98 40.79 -16.19
CA ASN A 1118 -5.36 41.04 -15.81
C ASN A 1118 -6.23 41.25 -17.05
N PHE A 1119 -7.48 40.77 -17.00
CA PHE A 1119 -8.48 41.06 -18.01
C PHE A 1119 -9.87 41.12 -17.39
N THR A 1120 -10.83 41.71 -18.11
CA THR A 1120 -12.22 41.83 -17.66
C THR A 1120 -13.12 41.14 -18.66
N HIS A 1121 -14.08 40.37 -18.16
CA HIS A 1121 -15.06 39.73 -19.03
C HIS A 1121 -16.10 40.75 -19.49
N ASP A 1122 -16.30 40.85 -20.79
CA ASP A 1122 -17.25 41.79 -21.39
C ASP A 1122 -18.33 41.06 -22.19
N ARG A 1123 -19.54 41.62 -22.21
CA ARG A 1123 -20.57 41.15 -23.14
C ARG A 1123 -20.30 41.84 -24.46
N TYR A 1124 -19.83 41.06 -25.41
CA TYR A 1124 -19.76 41.51 -26.79
C TYR A 1124 -21.14 42.01 -27.23
N VAL A 1125 -21.27 43.32 -27.43
CA VAL A 1125 -22.37 43.87 -28.22
C VAL A 1125 -21.97 43.69 -29.68
N GLN A 1126 -22.38 42.57 -30.29
CA GLN A 1126 -22.39 42.51 -31.74
C GLN A 1126 -23.22 43.69 -32.27
N THR A 1127 -22.69 44.41 -33.25
CA THR A 1127 -23.50 45.27 -34.14
C THR A 1127 -24.23 44.45 -35.22
N GLU A 1128 -24.44 43.15 -34.97
CA GLU A 1128 -25.31 42.31 -35.78
C GLU A 1128 -26.76 42.40 -35.27
N ASN A 1129 -27.52 43.18 -36.01
CA ASN A 1129 -28.98 43.33 -36.01
C ASN A 1129 -29.78 42.09 -35.56
N VAL A 1130 -30.56 42.23 -34.48
CA VAL A 1130 -31.63 41.25 -34.15
C VAL A 1130 -32.90 41.48 -34.99
N LEU A 1131 -33.03 42.65 -35.63
CA LEU A 1131 -34.03 42.95 -36.67
C LEU A 1131 -33.30 43.26 -37.98
N THR A 1132 -33.09 42.23 -38.80
CA THR A 1132 -32.47 42.41 -40.13
C THR A 1132 -33.53 42.86 -41.15
N ASP A 1133 -33.14 43.64 -42.17
CA ASP A 1133 -34.05 44.06 -43.27
C ASP A 1133 -34.80 42.89 -43.94
N LYS A 1134 -34.29 41.66 -43.81
CA LYS A 1134 -34.92 40.44 -44.35
C LYS A 1134 -36.14 39.98 -43.54
N GLN A 1135 -36.35 40.50 -42.33
CA GLN A 1135 -37.45 40.14 -41.42
C GLN A 1135 -38.65 41.08 -41.51
N VAL A 1136 -38.55 42.19 -42.25
CA VAL A 1136 -39.63 43.14 -42.51
C VAL A 1136 -40.01 43.10 -43.99
N ARG A 1137 -41.25 42.73 -44.30
CA ARG A 1137 -41.76 42.65 -45.66
C ARG A 1137 -42.74 43.80 -45.92
N LEU A 1138 -42.46 44.56 -46.98
CA LEU A 1138 -43.24 45.74 -47.38
C LEU A 1138 -43.81 45.52 -48.78
N PHE A 1139 -45.13 45.54 -48.93
CA PHE A 1139 -45.76 45.37 -50.24
C PHE A 1139 -47.21 45.91 -50.32
N PRO A 1140 -47.63 46.44 -51.48
CA PRO A 1140 -46.78 46.81 -52.61
C PRO A 1140 -45.90 48.03 -52.25
N ASN A 1141 -44.70 48.08 -52.81
CA ASN A 1141 -43.80 49.22 -52.72
C ASN A 1141 -43.05 49.31 -54.07
N PRO A 1142 -43.37 50.25 -54.97
CA PRO A 1142 -44.20 51.46 -54.76
C PRO A 1142 -45.67 51.19 -54.41
N THR A 1143 -46.33 52.14 -53.72
CA THR A 1143 -47.75 52.09 -53.33
C THR A 1143 -48.50 53.35 -53.77
N SER A 1144 -49.80 53.23 -54.08
CA SER A 1144 -50.67 54.36 -54.40
C SER A 1144 -51.53 54.83 -53.22
N ASP A 1145 -52.06 53.95 -52.37
CA ASP A 1145 -52.99 54.35 -51.29
C ASP A 1145 -52.75 53.61 -49.97
N VAL A 1146 -52.21 52.39 -50.03
CA VAL A 1146 -52.02 51.51 -48.85
C VAL A 1146 -50.85 50.57 -49.10
N PHE A 1147 -50.02 50.33 -48.09
CA PHE A 1147 -49.01 49.28 -48.11
C PHE A 1147 -49.13 48.40 -46.85
N ASN A 1148 -48.70 47.15 -46.97
CA ASN A 1148 -48.68 46.19 -45.88
C ASN A 1148 -47.28 46.08 -45.30
N VAL A 1149 -47.20 45.93 -43.98
CA VAL A 1149 -45.98 45.59 -43.24
C VAL A 1149 -46.17 44.29 -42.48
N ILE A 1150 -45.31 43.31 -42.75
CA ILE A 1150 -45.23 42.06 -41.98
C ILE A 1150 -43.84 41.98 -41.34
N ILE A 1151 -43.81 41.76 -40.03
CA ILE A 1151 -42.58 41.52 -39.26
C ILE A 1151 -42.59 40.04 -38.87
N LEU A 1152 -41.51 39.32 -39.19
CA LEU A 1152 -41.43 37.86 -39.01
C LEU A 1152 -41.13 37.42 -37.56
N ASN A 1153 -41.18 38.32 -36.59
CA ASN A 1153 -40.99 38.06 -35.16
C ASN A 1153 -42.21 38.53 -34.38
N GLU A 1154 -42.59 37.86 -33.28
CA GLU A 1154 -43.72 38.27 -32.43
C GLU A 1154 -43.32 39.42 -31.51
N GLY A 1155 -44.21 40.39 -31.34
CA GLY A 1155 -43.98 41.50 -30.41
C GLY A 1155 -44.70 42.78 -30.79
N PRO A 1156 -44.79 43.75 -29.88
CA PRO A 1156 -45.22 45.10 -30.19
C PRO A 1156 -44.09 45.86 -30.88
N TYR A 1157 -44.40 46.49 -32.01
CA TYR A 1157 -43.46 47.31 -32.77
C TYR A 1157 -44.06 48.70 -33.01
N HIS A 1158 -43.19 49.69 -33.12
CA HIS A 1158 -43.50 51.04 -33.55
C HIS A 1158 -43.06 51.21 -35.00
N LEU A 1159 -43.99 51.67 -35.83
CA LEU A 1159 -43.76 52.02 -37.22
C LEU A 1159 -43.80 53.55 -37.34
N GLU A 1160 -42.71 54.14 -37.82
CA GLU A 1160 -42.57 55.56 -38.06
C GLU A 1160 -42.30 55.82 -39.54
N LEU A 1161 -42.99 56.79 -40.14
CA LEU A 1161 -42.71 57.23 -41.51
C LEU A 1161 -42.16 58.65 -41.49
N PHE A 1162 -41.05 58.89 -42.17
CA PHE A 1162 -40.37 60.17 -42.29
C PHE A 1162 -40.38 60.66 -43.74
N ASP A 1163 -40.53 61.97 -43.94
CA ASP A 1163 -40.19 62.59 -45.22
C ASP A 1163 -38.65 62.66 -45.40
N MET A 1164 -38.19 62.98 -46.61
CA MET A 1164 -36.75 63.05 -46.92
C MET A 1164 -35.99 64.16 -46.17
N ASN A 1165 -36.69 65.04 -45.44
CA ASN A 1165 -36.09 66.02 -44.54
C ASN A 1165 -36.07 65.54 -43.07
N HIS A 1166 -36.28 64.23 -42.84
CA HIS A 1166 -36.35 63.59 -41.53
C HIS A 1166 -37.49 64.08 -40.61
N ARG A 1167 -38.53 64.70 -41.16
CA ARG A 1167 -39.73 65.02 -40.36
C ARG A 1167 -40.65 63.81 -40.31
N ARG A 1168 -41.01 63.37 -39.11
CA ARG A 1168 -41.97 62.27 -38.90
C ARG A 1168 -43.37 62.69 -39.34
N ILE A 1169 -43.94 61.95 -40.28
CA ILE A 1169 -45.25 62.20 -40.87
C ILE A 1169 -46.30 61.21 -40.33
N LEU A 1170 -45.88 60.00 -39.94
CA LEU A 1170 -46.77 58.97 -39.40
C LEU A 1170 -46.08 58.19 -38.28
N LEU A 1171 -46.85 57.80 -37.27
CA LEU A 1171 -46.46 56.88 -36.19
C LEU A 1171 -47.64 55.94 -35.92
N GLU A 1172 -47.40 54.64 -36.01
CA GLU A 1172 -48.38 53.61 -35.70
C GLU A 1172 -47.76 52.50 -34.83
N ASN A 1173 -48.58 51.86 -34.02
CA ASN A 1173 -48.19 50.66 -33.27
C ASN A 1173 -48.71 49.45 -34.03
N ILE A 1174 -47.82 48.51 -34.33
CA ILE A 1174 -48.10 47.31 -35.11
C ILE A 1174 -47.65 46.07 -34.36
N THR A 1175 -48.21 44.91 -34.71
CA THR A 1175 -47.87 43.64 -34.05
C THR A 1175 -47.16 42.72 -35.02
N GLY A 1176 -46.13 42.05 -34.53
CA GLY A 1176 -45.43 40.96 -35.21
C GLY A 1176 -46.32 39.81 -35.68
N TYR A 1177 -45.85 39.03 -36.66
CA TYR A 1177 -46.56 37.89 -37.29
C TYR A 1177 -47.96 38.17 -37.88
N THR A 1178 -48.36 39.44 -37.97
CA THR A 1178 -49.63 39.85 -38.60
C THR A 1178 -49.40 40.81 -39.77
N GLU A 1179 -50.34 40.84 -40.71
CA GLU A 1179 -50.32 41.79 -41.82
C GLU A 1179 -50.92 43.13 -41.38
N ASN A 1180 -50.05 44.14 -41.22
CA ASN A 1180 -50.45 45.47 -40.77
C ASN A 1180 -50.64 46.38 -42.00
N LYS A 1181 -51.87 46.88 -42.20
CA LYS A 1181 -52.25 47.74 -43.33
C LYS A 1181 -52.10 49.21 -42.98
N ILE A 1182 -51.22 49.92 -43.70
CA ILE A 1182 -50.93 51.33 -43.47
C ILE A 1182 -51.44 52.18 -44.64
N TYR A 1183 -52.35 53.11 -44.38
CA TYR A 1183 -52.95 53.98 -45.41
C TYR A 1183 -52.13 55.26 -45.60
N VAL A 1184 -51.73 55.52 -46.84
CA VAL A 1184 -50.87 56.64 -47.26
C VAL A 1184 -51.48 57.51 -48.36
N ASN A 1185 -52.78 57.38 -48.60
CA ASN A 1185 -53.55 58.17 -49.56
C ASN A 1185 -53.48 59.70 -49.32
N HIS A 1186 -53.20 60.13 -48.09
CA HIS A 1186 -53.05 61.52 -47.71
C HIS A 1186 -51.63 62.09 -47.94
N LEU A 1187 -50.68 61.23 -48.33
CA LEU A 1187 -49.30 61.63 -48.60
C LEU A 1187 -49.12 62.01 -50.08
N ALA A 1188 -48.28 63.01 -50.33
CA ALA A 1188 -47.91 63.41 -51.69
C ALA A 1188 -47.06 62.32 -52.37
N PRO A 1189 -47.11 62.18 -53.71
CA PRO A 1189 -46.17 61.35 -54.46
C PRO A 1189 -44.71 61.67 -54.11
N GLY A 1190 -43.90 60.66 -53.78
CA GLY A 1190 -42.53 60.86 -53.32
C GLY A 1190 -41.91 59.66 -52.61
N MET A 1191 -40.65 59.82 -52.20
CA MET A 1191 -39.95 58.83 -51.39
C MET A 1191 -40.07 59.19 -49.90
N TYR A 1192 -40.28 58.16 -49.09
CA TYR A 1192 -40.39 58.25 -47.64
C TYR A 1192 -39.46 57.21 -47.00
N LEU A 1193 -39.01 57.48 -45.78
CA LEU A 1193 -38.23 56.54 -44.99
C LEU A 1193 -39.13 55.94 -43.90
N LEU A 1194 -39.33 54.64 -43.95
CA LEU A 1194 -40.03 53.86 -42.95
C LEU A 1194 -39.04 53.34 -41.93
N ARG A 1195 -39.28 53.55 -40.64
CA ARG A 1195 -38.55 52.93 -39.54
C ARG A 1195 -39.49 52.00 -38.78
N VAL A 1196 -39.04 50.78 -38.50
CA VAL A 1196 -39.75 49.83 -37.64
C VAL A 1196 -38.87 49.52 -36.45
N SER A 1197 -39.37 49.66 -35.23
CA SER A 1197 -38.57 49.47 -34.01
C SER A 1197 -39.35 48.81 -32.87
N ASP A 1198 -38.67 48.03 -32.04
CA ASP A 1198 -39.16 47.61 -30.72
C ASP A 1198 -38.40 48.35 -29.60
N SER A 1199 -38.52 47.88 -28.35
CA SER A 1199 -37.81 48.47 -27.20
C SER A 1199 -36.29 48.27 -27.24
N LYS A 1200 -35.76 47.46 -28.17
CA LYS A 1200 -34.35 47.04 -28.20
C LYS A 1200 -33.65 47.32 -29.53
N SER A 1201 -34.37 47.52 -30.63
CA SER A 1201 -33.81 47.55 -31.99
C SER A 1201 -34.66 48.32 -33.00
N SER A 1202 -34.07 48.73 -34.14
CA SER A 1202 -34.81 49.37 -35.25
C SER A 1202 -34.23 49.07 -36.63
N ALA A 1203 -35.10 48.86 -37.62
CA ALA A 1203 -34.78 48.70 -39.05
C ALA A 1203 -35.38 49.83 -39.89
N TYR A 1204 -34.76 50.14 -41.05
CA TYR A 1204 -35.17 51.24 -41.92
C TYR A 1204 -35.38 50.78 -43.37
N HIS A 1205 -36.50 51.16 -43.98
CA HIS A 1205 -36.83 50.82 -45.35
C HIS A 1205 -37.29 52.04 -46.15
N LYS A 1206 -36.96 52.06 -47.43
CA LYS A 1206 -37.47 53.04 -48.37
C LYS A 1206 -38.90 52.68 -48.78
N LEU A 1207 -39.85 53.62 -48.65
CA LEU A 1207 -41.20 53.54 -49.21
C LEU A 1207 -41.34 54.53 -50.37
N VAL A 1208 -41.91 54.10 -51.49
CA VAL A 1208 -42.20 54.96 -52.64
C VAL A 1208 -43.71 55.10 -52.76
N LYS A 1209 -44.21 56.33 -52.66
CA LYS A 1209 -45.60 56.70 -52.92
C LYS A 1209 -45.71 57.21 -54.36
N GLU A 1210 -46.51 56.55 -55.19
CA GLU A 1210 -46.83 56.99 -56.55
C GLU A 1210 -47.77 58.19 -56.60
#